data_AF-A0A0Q3UQ72-F1
#
_entry.id   AF-A0A0Q3UQ72-F1
#
_cell.length_a   1.000
_cell.length_b   1.000
_cell.length_c   1.000
_cell.angle_alpha   90.00
_cell.angle_beta   90.00
_cell.angle_gamma   90.00
#
_symmetry.space_group_name_H-M   'P 1'
#
loop_
_entity.id
_entity.type
_entity.pdbx_description
1 polymer ?
#
loop_
_entity_poly.entity_id
_entity_poly.type
_entity_poly.pdbx_seq_one_letter_code
_entity_poly.pdbx_strand_id
1 'polypeptide(L)'
;MAGLLQALVRASEKAADIARLCRREQPLFQLLVAEKTGPDRNQRFLQDFKTLADVLIQEVIKHDLGKEFPELQGHIHGEESNEFRSPEGETVTVQVCATPGDTAALLLAVLAPEREASELLSDAVHRDVALADAALAGVELSIPPQDLAIWIDPIDSTNEYIRGSEDVSPIDGIAPAGLCSALVLIGAYNRRTGCPVLGVINEPFFRRDSVTHRWQGRYHWGVAYGDTRLSSLSPPGPSLVPRVVLSRAEAPAVRAALQPLCGGRLLFASGAGYKLLCVILGLADVYVLSEGSTFAWDACAPHAILRPAMAVEGGMKCVKFLVFVFNFIFWVCGVALVAIGIYAQVALDKALVVSTASAAGTPVAILVLGIIIFFISFFGCCGAWKESYCMVTTFAVLLSIIFLVEVAAAIAGYVFKDKVRSVLEEGLWDAMNKYGEDKALTEAVDELQRDFSCCGANNYTDWSSIERFRVNNTVPRSCCRVNSTSCNVRPSPATVYENVRSVLEEGLWDAMNKYGEDKALTEAVDELQRDFSCCGANNYTDWSSIERFRVNNTVPRSCCRVNSTSCNVRPSPATVYENGCLQSIEAWMKKNILIVAAVALGIAFFEILGIAFACCLMKGIRSGYEMCIRDRVCGVALVAIGIYAQVALDKALVVSTASAAGTPVAILVLGIIIFFISFFGCCGAWKESYCMVTTFAVLLSIIFLVEVAAAIAGYVFKDKVRSVLEEGLWDAMNKYGEDKALTEAVDELQRDFSCCGANNYTDWSSIERFRVNNTVPRSCCRVNSTSCNVRPSPATVYENVRHPQPPVTPPGSQQPPLSPSVPPRAASRASKPG
;
A
#
# COMPACT_ATOMS: atom_id res chain seq x y z
N MET A 1 -7.06 35.04 25.90
CA MET A 1 -8.50 34.71 25.82
C MET A 1 -8.71 33.43 26.60
N ALA A 2 -9.05 33.54 27.88
CA ALA A 2 -9.30 32.40 28.76
C ALA A 2 -10.67 32.64 29.39
N GLY A 3 -11.67 31.86 28.98
CA GLY A 3 -13.07 32.08 29.41
C GLY A 3 -14.12 31.33 28.57
N LEU A 4 -13.77 30.70 27.44
CA LEU A 4 -14.74 30.01 26.58
C LEU A 4 -15.55 28.95 27.36
N LEU A 5 -14.89 28.15 28.19
CA LEU A 5 -15.60 27.16 29.02
C LEU A 5 -16.63 27.82 29.96
N GLN A 6 -16.25 28.93 30.61
CA GLN A 6 -17.16 29.70 31.48
C GLN A 6 -18.35 30.27 30.69
N ALA A 7 -18.11 30.76 29.48
CA ALA A 7 -19.15 31.24 28.59
C ALA A 7 -20.12 30.12 28.19
N LEU A 8 -19.61 28.92 27.85
CA LEU A 8 -20.43 27.74 27.54
C LEU A 8 -21.29 27.32 28.73
N VAL A 9 -20.74 27.33 29.95
CA VAL A 9 -21.50 26.99 31.17
C VAL A 9 -22.56 28.06 31.48
N ARG A 10 -22.24 29.36 31.32
CA ARG A 10 -23.24 30.44 31.46
C ARG A 10 -24.38 30.28 30.46
N ALA A 11 -24.06 30.01 29.20
CA ALA A 11 -25.04 29.82 28.14
C ALA A 11 -25.91 28.59 28.40
N SER A 12 -25.34 27.47 28.88
CA SER A 12 -26.10 26.26 29.20
C SER A 12 -27.04 26.45 30.39
N GLU A 13 -26.62 27.21 31.42
CA GLU A 13 -27.48 27.50 32.57
C GLU A 13 -28.64 28.44 32.21
N LYS A 14 -28.37 29.44 31.36
CA LYS A 14 -29.41 30.31 30.81
C LYS A 14 -30.43 29.53 29.96
N ALA A 15 -29.95 28.61 29.13
CA ALA A 15 -30.80 27.68 28.39
C ALA A 15 -31.66 26.80 29.34
N ALA A 16 -31.07 26.26 30.40
CA ALA A 16 -31.76 25.48 31.41
C ALA A 16 -32.83 26.30 32.15
N ASP A 17 -32.57 27.57 32.43
CA ASP A 17 -33.53 28.50 33.03
C ASP A 17 -34.75 28.74 32.11
N ILE A 18 -34.53 28.90 30.81
CA ILE A 18 -35.60 29.02 29.82
C ILE A 18 -36.43 27.73 29.76
N ALA A 19 -35.79 26.56 29.72
CA ALA A 19 -36.47 25.27 29.74
C ALA A 19 -37.32 25.08 31.02
N ARG A 20 -36.80 25.47 32.19
CA ARG A 20 -37.57 25.48 33.45
C ARG A 20 -38.73 26.47 33.42
N LEU A 21 -38.51 27.66 32.88
CA LEU A 21 -39.53 28.72 32.78
C LEU A 21 -40.73 28.26 31.95
N CYS A 22 -40.46 27.64 30.79
CA CYS A 22 -41.48 27.12 29.90
C CYS A 22 -42.40 26.09 30.56
N ARG A 23 -41.92 25.38 31.60
CA ARG A 23 -42.74 24.44 32.39
C ARG A 23 -43.32 25.04 33.67
N ARG A 24 -42.81 26.17 34.13
CA ARG A 24 -43.20 26.81 35.40
C ARG A 24 -44.33 27.83 35.22
N GLU A 25 -44.22 28.67 34.21
CA GLU A 25 -45.20 29.74 33.98
C GLU A 25 -46.40 29.22 33.20
N GLN A 26 -47.60 29.47 33.71
CA GLN A 26 -48.83 28.90 33.17
C GLN A 26 -49.07 29.20 31.68
N PRO A 27 -48.85 30.43 31.17
CA PRO A 27 -49.03 30.73 29.74
C PRO A 27 -48.10 29.91 28.83
N LEU A 28 -46.85 29.71 29.26
CA LEU A 28 -45.86 28.93 28.49
C LEU A 28 -46.11 27.43 28.60
N PHE A 29 -46.50 26.96 29.79
CA PHE A 29 -46.78 25.55 30.03
C PHE A 29 -47.95 25.07 29.18
N GLN A 30 -49.03 25.86 29.10
CA GLN A 30 -50.18 25.56 28.25
C GLN A 30 -49.79 25.42 26.78
N LEU A 31 -48.90 26.28 26.27
CA LEU A 31 -48.39 26.17 24.91
C LEU A 31 -47.50 24.95 24.68
N LEU A 32 -46.70 24.59 25.68
CA LEU A 32 -45.78 23.45 25.60
C LEU A 32 -46.50 22.10 25.52
N VAL A 33 -47.56 21.91 26.32
CA VAL A 33 -48.29 20.63 26.38
C VAL A 33 -49.51 20.57 25.46
N ALA A 34 -49.80 21.65 24.73
CA ALA A 34 -50.90 21.68 23.77
C ALA A 34 -50.61 20.75 22.58
N GLU A 35 -51.23 19.56 22.61
CA GLU A 35 -51.23 18.63 21.48
C GLU A 35 -52.24 19.10 20.43
N LYS A 36 -51.81 20.00 19.54
CA LYS A 36 -52.71 20.61 18.56
C LYS A 36 -52.80 19.74 17.29
N THR A 37 -53.84 18.93 17.20
CA THR A 37 -54.15 18.11 16.00
C THR A 37 -55.27 18.72 15.15
N GLY A 38 -55.17 18.62 13.82
CA GLY A 38 -56.24 19.04 12.91
C GLY A 38 -56.44 20.56 12.85
N PRO A 39 -57.69 21.09 12.88
CA PRO A 39 -57.98 22.52 12.71
C PRO A 39 -57.41 23.42 13.81
N ASP A 40 -56.97 22.85 14.94
CA ASP A 40 -56.41 23.57 16.08
C ASP A 40 -54.87 23.68 16.03
N ARG A 41 -54.19 23.07 15.05
CA ARG A 41 -52.74 23.26 14.80
C ARG A 41 -52.45 24.74 14.60
N ASN A 42 -51.24 25.20 14.95
CA ASN A 42 -50.85 26.60 14.71
C ASN A 42 -51.16 26.96 13.26
N GLN A 43 -52.23 27.73 13.04
CA GLN A 43 -52.71 28.03 11.69
C GLN A 43 -51.76 28.99 10.98
N ARG A 44 -50.91 29.69 11.76
CA ARG A 44 -49.99 30.70 11.27
C ARG A 44 -48.63 30.12 10.87
N PHE A 45 -48.15 29.07 11.53
CA PHE A 45 -46.85 28.46 11.24
C PHE A 45 -46.92 26.94 11.27
N LEU A 46 -46.16 26.27 10.40
CA LEU A 46 -46.15 24.82 10.32
C LEU A 46 -45.55 24.14 11.57
N GLN A 47 -44.71 24.86 12.30
CA GLN A 47 -44.00 24.42 13.50
C GLN A 47 -44.78 24.75 14.80
N ASP A 48 -44.64 23.86 15.79
CA ASP A 48 -45.31 23.96 17.10
C ASP A 48 -44.42 24.65 18.16
N PHE A 49 -44.99 24.94 19.34
CA PHE A 49 -44.28 25.63 20.43
C PHE A 49 -43.01 24.89 20.91
N LYS A 50 -43.00 23.56 20.86
CA LYS A 50 -41.79 22.78 21.20
C LYS A 50 -40.59 23.21 20.36
N THR A 51 -40.78 23.34 19.05
CA THR A 51 -39.75 23.75 18.10
C THR A 51 -39.34 25.19 18.36
N LEU A 52 -40.26 26.06 18.80
CA LEU A 52 -39.91 27.41 19.22
C LEU A 52 -39.02 27.43 20.47
N ALA A 53 -39.29 26.59 21.47
CA ALA A 53 -38.45 26.51 22.66
C ALA A 53 -37.03 26.05 22.31
N ASP A 54 -36.89 25.03 21.47
CA ASP A 54 -35.60 24.52 21.00
C ASP A 54 -34.85 25.58 20.18
N VAL A 55 -35.52 26.21 19.20
CA VAL A 55 -34.93 27.30 18.41
C VAL A 55 -34.52 28.47 19.29
N LEU A 56 -35.36 28.90 20.23
CA LEU A 56 -35.05 30.04 21.08
C LEU A 56 -33.82 29.77 21.95
N ILE A 57 -33.75 28.59 22.58
CA ILE A 57 -32.58 28.19 23.37
C ILE A 57 -31.32 28.17 22.50
N GLN A 58 -31.42 27.59 21.30
CA GLN A 58 -30.31 27.55 20.35
C GLN A 58 -29.81 28.96 19.98
N GLU A 59 -30.74 29.87 19.67
CA GLU A 59 -30.41 31.23 19.25
C GLU A 59 -29.90 32.08 20.42
N VAL A 60 -30.34 31.83 21.65
CA VAL A 60 -29.76 32.44 22.86
C VAL A 60 -28.29 32.04 23.02
N ILE A 61 -28.00 30.75 22.90
CA ILE A 61 -26.62 30.24 23.00
C ILE A 61 -25.76 30.84 21.88
N LYS A 62 -26.25 30.85 20.63
CA LYS A 62 -25.55 31.46 19.50
C LYS A 62 -25.29 32.94 19.71
N HIS A 63 -26.29 33.69 20.16
CA HIS A 63 -26.17 35.13 20.40
C HIS A 63 -25.13 35.43 21.49
N ASP A 64 -25.23 34.78 22.65
CA ASP A 64 -24.37 35.09 23.79
C ASP A 64 -22.91 34.69 23.52
N LEU A 65 -22.69 33.50 22.94
CA LEU A 65 -21.34 33.07 22.55
C LEU A 65 -20.80 33.91 21.40
N GLY A 66 -21.62 34.22 20.41
CA GLY A 66 -21.22 35.04 19.27
C GLY A 66 -20.90 36.49 19.65
N LYS A 67 -21.53 37.03 20.69
CA LYS A 67 -21.24 38.35 21.24
C LYS A 67 -19.90 38.38 21.98
N GLU A 68 -19.57 37.33 22.74
CA GLU A 68 -18.32 37.24 23.51
C GLU A 68 -17.13 36.78 22.64
N PHE A 69 -17.39 35.95 21.63
CA PHE A 69 -16.39 35.38 20.71
C PHE A 69 -16.83 35.55 19.25
N PRO A 70 -16.56 36.72 18.64
CA PRO A 70 -16.95 37.01 17.26
C PRO A 70 -16.45 35.99 16.23
N GLU A 71 -15.31 35.34 16.50
CA GLU A 71 -14.71 34.32 15.63
C GLU A 71 -15.57 33.05 15.51
N LEU A 72 -16.53 32.84 16.43
CA LEU A 72 -17.43 31.69 16.43
C LEU A 72 -18.77 31.96 15.73
N GLN A 73 -19.14 33.21 15.41
CA GLN A 73 -20.50 33.57 14.92
C GLN A 73 -20.95 32.78 13.66
N GLY A 74 -20.03 32.25 12.84
CA GLY A 74 -20.33 31.41 11.67
C GLY A 74 -20.13 29.90 11.88
N HIS A 75 -19.79 29.47 13.10
CA HIS A 75 -19.34 28.11 13.42
C HIS A 75 -20.07 27.52 14.63
N ILE A 76 -21.21 28.10 15.01
CA ILE A 76 -22.11 27.55 16.02
C ILE A 76 -23.30 26.94 15.30
N HIS A 77 -23.39 25.62 15.35
CA HIS A 77 -24.43 24.82 14.73
C HIS A 77 -25.32 24.21 15.82
N GLY A 78 -26.56 23.89 15.48
CA GLY A 78 -27.45 23.15 16.36
C GLY A 78 -28.48 22.36 15.57
N GLU A 79 -29.34 21.66 16.30
CA GLU A 79 -30.35 20.75 15.76
C GLU A 79 -31.40 21.44 14.87
N GLU A 80 -31.84 22.64 15.25
CA GLU A 80 -33.05 23.26 14.69
C GLU A 80 -32.75 24.41 13.72
N SER A 81 -33.66 24.60 12.75
CA SER A 81 -33.64 25.79 11.88
C SER A 81 -34.30 26.97 12.58
N ASN A 82 -33.71 28.16 12.48
CA ASN A 82 -34.28 29.37 13.06
C ASN A 82 -35.38 30.04 12.20
N GLU A 83 -35.73 29.44 11.06
CA GLU A 83 -36.80 29.91 10.16
C GLU A 83 -38.15 29.23 10.44
N PHE A 84 -39.17 30.02 10.79
CA PHE A 84 -40.56 29.59 10.90
C PHE A 84 -41.31 29.97 9.63
N ARG A 85 -42.01 29.01 9.01
CA ARG A 85 -42.72 29.23 7.72
C ARG A 85 -44.22 29.09 7.87
N SER A 86 -44.95 30.06 7.36
CA SER A 86 -46.40 30.03 7.30
C SER A 86 -46.88 29.13 6.15
N PRO A 87 -48.13 28.61 6.22
CA PRO A 87 -48.75 27.93 5.09
C PRO A 87 -48.82 28.77 3.81
N GLU A 88 -48.88 30.10 3.94
CA GLU A 88 -48.94 31.08 2.85
C GLU A 88 -47.54 31.48 2.32
N GLY A 89 -46.47 30.93 2.91
CA GLY A 89 -45.08 31.16 2.47
C GLY A 89 -44.36 32.33 3.14
N GLU A 90 -44.97 33.01 4.12
CA GLU A 90 -44.28 34.01 4.93
C GLU A 90 -43.25 33.32 5.83
N THR A 91 -42.06 33.90 5.97
CA THR A 91 -40.99 33.35 6.82
C THR A 91 -40.60 34.33 7.90
N VAL A 92 -40.57 33.89 9.15
CA VAL A 92 -40.06 34.64 10.30
C VAL A 92 -38.80 33.97 10.80
N THR A 93 -37.70 34.72 10.82
CA THR A 93 -36.42 34.24 11.38
C THR A 93 -36.35 34.63 12.84
N VAL A 94 -36.37 33.66 13.74
CA VAL A 94 -36.23 33.87 15.18
C VAL A 94 -34.77 34.16 15.50
N GLN A 95 -34.53 35.23 16.26
CA GLN A 95 -33.21 35.63 16.73
C GLN A 95 -33.34 36.47 18.01
N VAL A 96 -32.26 36.57 18.78
CA VAL A 96 -32.21 37.49 19.93
C VAL A 96 -31.94 38.91 19.41
N CYS A 97 -32.87 39.83 19.66
CA CYS A 97 -32.73 41.23 19.26
C CYS A 97 -31.94 42.03 20.30
N ALA A 98 -31.54 43.26 19.96
CA ALA A 98 -30.76 44.12 20.84
C ALA A 98 -31.50 44.54 22.13
N THR A 99 -32.84 44.61 22.08
CA THR A 99 -33.67 44.97 23.24
C THR A 99 -34.69 43.88 23.58
N PRO A 100 -35.12 43.77 24.85
CA PRO A 100 -36.20 42.88 25.25
C PRO A 100 -37.52 43.20 24.51
N GLY A 101 -37.80 44.47 24.25
CA GLY A 101 -39.00 44.88 23.52
C GLY A 101 -39.04 44.34 22.09
N ASP A 102 -37.92 44.44 21.37
CA ASP A 102 -37.82 43.94 19.99
C ASP A 102 -37.87 42.41 19.92
N THR A 103 -37.27 41.74 20.92
CA THR A 103 -37.31 40.27 21.02
C THR A 103 -38.73 39.79 21.31
N ALA A 104 -39.45 40.47 22.23
CA ALA A 104 -40.84 40.17 22.53
C ALA A 104 -41.76 40.39 21.30
N ALA A 105 -41.53 41.45 20.53
CA ALA A 105 -42.29 41.72 19.31
C ALA A 105 -42.06 40.64 18.23
N LEU A 106 -40.82 40.15 18.08
CA LEU A 106 -40.49 39.06 17.16
C LEU A 106 -41.12 37.74 17.59
N LEU A 107 -41.02 37.39 18.88
CA LEU A 107 -41.65 36.18 19.43
C LEU A 107 -43.17 36.23 19.31
N LEU A 108 -43.78 37.41 19.52
CA LEU A 108 -45.21 37.61 19.34
C LEU A 108 -45.67 37.37 17.90
N ALA A 109 -44.82 37.63 16.89
CA ALA A 109 -45.16 37.31 15.50
C ALA A 109 -45.38 35.80 15.30
N VAL A 110 -44.60 34.96 16.00
CA VAL A 110 -44.69 33.49 15.97
C VAL A 110 -45.78 32.96 16.91
N LEU A 111 -45.94 33.59 18.08
CA LEU A 111 -46.80 33.14 19.18
C LEU A 111 -48.20 33.77 19.20
N ALA A 112 -48.53 34.71 18.31
CA ALA A 112 -49.79 35.43 18.38
C ALA A 112 -51.02 34.50 18.54
N PRO A 113 -51.98 34.84 19.43
CA PRO A 113 -52.10 36.10 20.18
C PRO A 113 -51.39 36.14 21.56
N GLU A 114 -50.48 35.22 21.86
CA GLU A 114 -49.92 35.00 23.22
C GLU A 114 -48.85 36.03 23.62
N ARG A 115 -49.31 37.25 23.94
CA ARG A 115 -48.44 38.38 24.33
C ARG A 115 -47.67 38.12 25.62
N GLU A 116 -48.34 37.60 26.64
CA GLU A 116 -47.73 37.33 27.95
C GLU A 116 -46.59 36.30 27.83
N ALA A 117 -46.80 35.23 27.05
CA ALA A 117 -45.78 34.23 26.75
C ALA A 117 -44.55 34.86 26.05
N SER A 118 -44.77 35.77 25.11
CA SER A 118 -43.70 36.43 24.35
C SER A 118 -42.86 37.36 25.23
N GLU A 119 -43.50 38.10 26.14
CA GLU A 119 -42.83 38.98 27.11
C GLU A 119 -42.03 38.16 28.14
N LEU A 120 -42.60 37.08 28.69
CA LEU A 120 -41.90 36.18 29.63
C LEU A 120 -40.65 35.55 29.03
N LEU A 121 -40.72 35.05 27.78
CA LEU A 121 -39.58 34.47 27.09
C LEU A 121 -38.51 35.52 26.81
N SER A 122 -38.91 36.72 26.38
CA SER A 122 -37.97 37.82 26.13
C SER A 122 -37.22 38.23 27.41
N ASP A 123 -37.91 38.36 28.53
CA ASP A 123 -37.29 38.71 29.82
C ASP A 123 -36.27 37.64 30.27
N ALA A 124 -36.52 36.37 29.96
CA ALA A 124 -35.59 35.29 30.28
C ALA A 124 -34.38 35.25 29.33
N VAL A 125 -34.61 35.48 28.04
CA VAL A 125 -33.57 35.61 27.00
C VAL A 125 -32.59 36.74 27.31
N HIS A 126 -33.05 37.83 27.91
CA HIS A 126 -32.22 39.00 28.24
C HIS A 126 -31.66 38.99 29.67
N ARG A 127 -31.97 37.98 30.48
CA ARG A 127 -31.47 37.87 31.86
C ARG A 127 -30.02 37.42 31.89
N ASP A 128 -29.22 38.08 32.73
CA ASP A 128 -27.86 37.64 33.05
C ASP A 128 -27.87 36.50 34.08
N VAL A 129 -27.03 35.50 33.85
CA VAL A 129 -26.85 34.35 34.74
C VAL A 129 -25.50 34.43 35.45
N ALA A 130 -25.54 34.42 36.78
CA ALA A 130 -24.34 34.38 37.62
C ALA A 130 -23.94 32.93 37.93
N LEU A 131 -22.68 32.57 37.68
CA LEU A 131 -22.12 31.28 38.07
C LEU A 131 -21.44 31.38 39.44
N ALA A 132 -21.68 30.40 40.31
CA ALA A 132 -21.09 30.32 41.64
C ALA A 132 -20.02 29.19 41.78
N ASP A 133 -19.56 28.62 40.66
CA ASP A 133 -18.62 27.48 40.67
C ASP A 133 -17.15 27.93 40.78
N ALA A 134 -16.56 27.69 41.96
CA ALA A 134 -15.17 28.00 42.27
C ALA A 134 -14.17 27.10 41.52
N ALA A 135 -14.53 25.86 41.17
CA ALA A 135 -13.65 24.96 40.43
C ALA A 135 -13.50 25.43 38.97
N LEU A 136 -14.60 25.92 38.38
CA LEU A 136 -14.62 26.52 37.05
C LEU A 136 -13.83 27.85 36.98
N ALA A 137 -13.81 28.62 38.07
CA ALA A 137 -13.06 29.89 38.14
C ALA A 137 -11.54 29.70 38.06
N GLY A 138 -11.01 28.54 38.48
CA GLY A 138 -9.57 28.24 38.47
C GLY A 138 -9.03 27.64 37.16
N VAL A 139 -9.88 27.43 36.15
CA VAL A 139 -9.50 26.76 34.90
C VAL A 139 -9.08 27.79 33.84
N GLU A 140 -7.76 27.96 33.68
CA GLU A 140 -7.19 28.77 32.59
C GLU A 140 -6.89 27.90 31.36
N LEU A 141 -7.58 28.16 30.26
CA LEU A 141 -7.41 27.44 28.99
C LEU A 141 -7.02 28.40 27.88
N SER A 142 -5.93 28.08 27.18
CA SER A 142 -5.47 28.81 26.00
C SER A 142 -5.85 28.05 24.73
N ILE A 143 -7.15 28.01 24.40
CA ILE A 143 -7.64 27.37 23.18
C ILE A 143 -8.04 28.46 22.18
N PRO A 144 -7.47 28.49 20.96
CA PRO A 144 -7.85 29.48 19.94
C PRO A 144 -9.31 29.27 19.47
N PRO A 145 -10.23 30.23 19.66
CA PRO A 145 -11.63 30.07 19.27
C PRO A 145 -11.83 29.84 17.77
N GLN A 146 -10.96 30.43 16.94
CA GLN A 146 -10.99 30.31 15.47
C GLN A 146 -10.85 28.87 14.94
N ASP A 147 -10.18 27.99 15.69
CA ASP A 147 -10.00 26.58 15.31
C ASP A 147 -11.16 25.70 15.80
N LEU A 148 -12.14 26.28 16.51
CA LEU A 148 -13.28 25.56 17.09
C LEU A 148 -14.58 25.84 16.34
N ALA A 149 -15.48 24.86 16.41
CA ALA A 149 -16.89 24.98 16.06
C ALA A 149 -17.72 24.33 17.16
N ILE A 150 -19.00 24.69 17.27
CA ILE A 150 -19.89 24.27 18.35
C ILE A 150 -21.08 23.52 17.76
N TRP A 151 -21.47 22.44 18.44
CA TRP A 151 -22.74 21.76 18.28
C TRP A 151 -23.61 21.96 19.52
N ILE A 152 -24.87 22.31 19.29
CA ILE A 152 -25.88 22.54 20.33
C ILE A 152 -27.02 21.54 20.14
N ASP A 153 -27.33 20.83 21.22
CA ASP A 153 -28.62 20.15 21.40
C ASP A 153 -29.41 20.98 22.43
N PRO A 154 -30.42 21.75 22.00
CA PRO A 154 -31.12 22.69 22.88
C PRO A 154 -31.84 21.99 24.02
N ILE A 155 -32.56 20.91 23.73
CA ILE A 155 -33.27 20.06 24.68
C ILE A 155 -33.24 18.60 24.17
N ASP A 156 -32.22 17.85 24.56
CA ASP A 156 -32.17 16.39 24.34
C ASP A 156 -33.39 15.76 24.98
N SER A 157 -33.91 14.70 24.36
CA SER A 157 -35.10 14.01 24.83
C SER A 157 -36.36 14.90 24.91
N THR A 158 -36.58 15.76 23.90
CA THR A 158 -37.73 16.69 23.80
C THR A 158 -39.08 16.04 24.13
N ASN A 159 -39.27 14.77 23.76
CA ASN A 159 -40.50 14.02 24.08
C ASN A 159 -40.73 13.85 25.60
N GLU A 160 -39.68 13.58 26.36
CA GLU A 160 -39.75 13.47 27.82
C GLU A 160 -39.91 14.85 28.46
N TYR A 161 -39.28 15.87 27.88
CA TYR A 161 -39.48 17.26 28.27
C TYR A 161 -40.94 17.71 28.13
N ILE A 162 -41.62 17.36 27.03
CA ILE A 162 -43.03 17.67 26.80
C ILE A 162 -43.93 16.89 27.75
N ARG A 163 -43.76 15.55 27.81
CA ARG A 163 -44.54 14.65 28.68
C ARG A 163 -44.49 15.06 30.14
N GLY A 164 -43.31 15.49 30.60
CA GLY A 164 -43.19 16.09 31.91
C GLY A 164 -43.34 15.14 33.08
N SER A 165 -43.07 13.85 32.90
CA SER A 165 -43.20 12.87 34.00
C SER A 165 -42.17 13.15 35.09
N GLU A 166 -42.65 13.46 36.30
CA GLU A 166 -41.81 13.86 37.43
C GLU A 166 -41.51 12.70 38.39
N ASP A 167 -42.43 11.73 38.51
CA ASP A 167 -42.37 10.65 39.51
C ASP A 167 -41.78 9.32 38.97
N VAL A 168 -40.81 9.40 38.06
CA VAL A 168 -40.19 8.19 37.50
C VAL A 168 -39.11 7.67 38.44
N SER A 169 -39.38 6.54 39.10
CA SER A 169 -38.42 5.91 40.00
C SER A 169 -37.21 5.34 39.24
N PRO A 170 -35.96 5.67 39.65
CA PRO A 170 -34.77 5.16 38.99
C PRO A 170 -34.56 3.66 39.28
N ILE A 171 -34.07 2.93 38.29
CA ILE A 171 -33.68 1.52 38.38
C ILE A 171 -32.15 1.47 38.40
N ASP A 172 -31.57 1.01 39.50
CA ASP A 172 -30.11 1.03 39.74
C ASP A 172 -29.48 2.43 39.53
N GLY A 173 -30.22 3.48 39.90
CA GLY A 173 -29.78 4.86 39.76
C GLY A 173 -30.02 5.48 38.38
N ILE A 174 -30.49 4.71 37.38
CA ILE A 174 -30.84 5.23 36.05
C ILE A 174 -32.34 5.40 35.93
N ALA A 175 -32.80 6.60 35.58
CA ALA A 175 -34.22 6.84 35.31
C ALA A 175 -34.58 6.35 33.90
N PRO A 176 -35.59 5.48 33.74
CA PRO A 176 -35.95 4.97 32.43
C PRO A 176 -36.61 6.01 31.50
N ALA A 177 -37.15 7.09 32.05
CA ALA A 177 -37.89 8.16 31.37
C ALA A 177 -38.06 9.36 32.33
N GLY A 178 -38.75 10.42 31.87
CA GLY A 178 -39.12 11.58 32.69
C GLY A 178 -38.20 12.80 32.52
N LEU A 179 -38.54 13.89 33.20
CA LEU A 179 -37.87 15.19 33.02
C LEU A 179 -36.36 15.17 33.27
N CYS A 180 -35.87 14.27 34.12
CA CYS A 180 -34.44 14.13 34.39
C CYS A 180 -33.61 13.68 33.19
N SER A 181 -34.23 13.12 32.13
CA SER A 181 -33.54 12.79 30.88
C SER A 181 -33.55 13.92 29.85
N ALA A 182 -34.20 15.05 30.15
CA ALA A 182 -34.18 16.23 29.28
C ALA A 182 -32.95 17.09 29.62
N LEU A 183 -32.01 17.21 28.68
CA LEU A 183 -30.70 17.83 28.91
C LEU A 183 -30.45 18.97 27.92
N VAL A 184 -29.59 19.92 28.29
CA VAL A 184 -29.00 20.87 27.35
C VAL A 184 -27.56 20.42 27.07
N LEU A 185 -27.20 20.23 25.80
CA LEU A 185 -25.85 19.78 25.42
C LEU A 185 -25.16 20.85 24.58
N ILE A 186 -23.96 21.26 24.99
CA ILE A 186 -23.13 22.19 24.24
C ILE A 186 -21.72 21.62 24.10
N GLY A 187 -21.34 21.24 22.88
CA GLY A 187 -20.05 20.63 22.60
C GLY A 187 -19.23 21.45 21.60
N ALA A 188 -18.01 21.84 21.96
CA ALA A 188 -17.06 22.46 21.04
C ALA A 188 -16.06 21.42 20.52
N TYR A 189 -15.80 21.43 19.22
CA TYR A 189 -14.89 20.50 18.56
C TYR A 189 -13.85 21.25 17.70
N ASN A 190 -12.70 20.61 17.46
CA ASN A 190 -11.66 21.16 16.60
C ASN A 190 -12.06 20.99 15.14
N ARG A 191 -12.10 22.08 14.38
CA ARG A 191 -12.54 22.11 12.98
C ARG A 191 -11.64 21.34 12.03
N ARG A 192 -10.35 21.22 12.34
CA ARG A 192 -9.37 20.52 11.48
C ARG A 192 -9.41 19.02 11.70
N THR A 193 -9.59 18.58 12.94
CA THR A 193 -9.52 17.17 13.31
C THR A 193 -10.89 16.52 13.51
N GLY A 194 -11.95 17.30 13.65
CA GLY A 194 -13.29 16.83 14.02
C GLY A 194 -13.41 16.40 15.50
N CYS A 195 -12.34 16.47 16.29
CA CYS A 195 -12.35 15.91 17.65
C CYS A 195 -13.05 16.84 18.66
N PRO A 196 -13.94 16.32 19.53
CA PRO A 196 -14.54 17.09 20.62
C PRO A 196 -13.49 17.56 21.63
N VAL A 197 -13.52 18.85 21.97
CA VAL A 197 -12.52 19.54 22.79
C VAL A 197 -13.09 20.00 24.13
N LEU A 198 -14.28 20.61 24.11
CA LEU A 198 -14.98 21.09 25.29
C LEU A 198 -16.40 20.55 25.26
N GLY A 199 -16.92 20.14 26.40
CA GLY A 199 -18.31 19.70 26.52
C GLY A 199 -18.94 20.23 27.79
N VAL A 200 -20.20 20.63 27.68
CA VAL A 200 -21.07 20.99 28.80
C VAL A 200 -22.37 20.22 28.65
N ILE A 201 -22.76 19.50 29.71
CA ILE A 201 -24.08 18.88 29.86
C ILE A 201 -24.78 19.60 31.01
N ASN A 202 -25.94 20.21 30.76
CA ASN A 202 -26.79 20.76 31.81
C ASN A 202 -28.01 19.84 32.01
N GLU A 203 -28.32 19.55 33.27
CA GLU A 203 -29.52 18.84 33.72
C GLU A 203 -30.48 19.86 34.33
N PRO A 204 -31.45 20.42 33.58
CA PRO A 204 -32.33 21.47 34.09
C PRO A 204 -33.24 20.97 35.22
N PHE A 205 -33.58 19.68 35.20
CA PHE A 205 -34.53 19.01 36.09
C PHE A 205 -33.85 17.93 36.95
N PHE A 206 -32.77 18.28 37.65
CA PHE A 206 -31.99 17.33 38.45
C PHE A 206 -32.66 16.98 39.78
N ARG A 207 -33.04 17.98 40.59
CA ARG A 207 -33.65 17.77 41.91
C ARG A 207 -34.84 18.70 42.10
N ARG A 208 -35.97 18.17 42.53
CA ARG A 208 -37.13 18.98 42.90
C ARG A 208 -37.16 19.21 44.40
N ASP A 209 -37.29 20.47 44.79
CA ASP A 209 -37.48 20.85 46.18
C ASP A 209 -38.88 20.43 46.66
N SER A 210 -38.95 19.70 47.77
CA SER A 210 -40.19 19.13 48.28
C SER A 210 -41.18 20.15 48.85
N VAL A 211 -40.72 21.38 49.14
CA VAL A 211 -41.53 22.43 49.77
C VAL A 211 -41.96 23.47 48.74
N THR A 212 -41.02 23.97 47.94
CA THR A 212 -41.27 25.02 46.95
C THR A 212 -41.72 24.46 45.61
N HIS A 213 -41.64 23.13 45.42
CA HIS A 213 -41.88 22.43 44.16
C HIS A 213 -41.01 22.91 42.98
N ARG A 214 -39.97 23.70 43.25
CA ARG A 214 -39.05 24.23 42.24
C ARG A 214 -37.98 23.22 41.87
N TRP A 215 -37.65 23.19 40.59
CA TRP A 215 -36.54 22.40 40.06
C TRP A 215 -35.21 23.11 40.27
N GLN A 216 -34.24 22.38 40.80
CA GLN A 216 -32.84 22.74 40.88
C GLN A 216 -32.10 21.96 39.80
N GLY A 217 -31.37 22.68 38.95
CA GLY A 217 -30.52 22.08 37.94
C GLY A 217 -29.11 21.77 38.46
N ARG A 218 -28.31 21.12 37.61
CA ARG A 218 -26.86 21.01 37.76
C ARG A 218 -26.22 20.91 36.38
N TYR A 219 -24.91 21.11 36.28
CA TYR A 219 -24.18 20.92 35.04
C TYR A 219 -22.87 20.18 35.27
N HIS A 220 -22.37 19.58 34.20
CA HIS A 220 -21.08 18.91 34.12
C HIS A 220 -20.31 19.44 32.93
N TRP A 221 -18.99 19.48 33.04
CA TRP A 221 -18.14 19.97 31.98
C TRP A 221 -16.85 19.16 31.86
N GLY A 222 -16.23 19.21 30.68
CA GLY A 222 -15.00 18.50 30.38
C GLY A 222 -14.18 19.15 29.28
N VAL A 223 -12.88 18.96 29.37
CA VAL A 223 -11.86 19.60 28.54
C VAL A 223 -10.83 18.56 28.13
N ALA A 224 -10.68 18.36 26.82
CA ALA A 224 -9.64 17.53 26.23
C ALA A 224 -8.97 18.27 25.06
N TYR A 225 -7.93 19.04 25.37
CA TYR A 225 -7.17 19.80 24.37
C TYR A 225 -5.66 19.71 24.63
N GLY A 226 -4.87 19.35 23.61
CA GLY A 226 -3.42 19.16 23.76
C GLY A 226 -3.12 18.11 24.85
N ASP A 227 -2.35 18.48 25.86
CA ASP A 227 -2.08 17.65 27.05
C ASP A 227 -3.05 17.92 28.22
N THR A 228 -3.95 18.89 28.08
CA THR A 228 -4.93 19.23 29.13
C THR A 228 -6.09 18.24 29.09
N ARG A 229 -6.34 17.57 30.23
CA ARG A 229 -7.47 16.66 30.46
C ARG A 229 -8.10 17.03 31.79
N LEU A 230 -9.22 17.76 31.75
CA LEU A 230 -9.95 18.21 32.93
C LEU A 230 -11.41 17.81 32.81
N SER A 231 -12.05 17.51 33.93
CA SER A 231 -13.48 17.22 33.99
C SER A 231 -14.01 17.68 35.35
N SER A 232 -15.26 18.14 35.38
CA SER A 232 -15.99 18.39 36.63
C SER A 232 -16.29 17.11 37.40
N LEU A 233 -16.14 15.95 36.74
CA LEU A 233 -16.43 14.64 37.28
C LEU A 233 -15.17 13.78 37.38
N SER A 234 -15.11 12.97 38.44
CA SER A 234 -14.05 11.96 38.60
C SER A 234 -14.38 10.72 37.78
N PRO A 235 -13.38 10.06 37.17
CA PRO A 235 -13.61 8.85 36.38
C PRO A 235 -14.18 7.73 37.27
N PRO A 236 -15.17 6.97 36.78
CA PRO A 236 -15.77 5.89 37.55
C PRO A 236 -14.81 4.72 37.75
N GLY A 237 -14.91 4.04 38.90
CA GLY A 237 -14.13 2.83 39.18
C GLY A 237 -14.60 1.63 38.34
N PRO A 238 -13.72 0.65 38.08
CA PRO A 238 -14.06 -0.52 37.27
C PRO A 238 -15.11 -1.40 37.95
N SER A 239 -16.14 -1.80 37.20
CA SER A 239 -17.14 -2.80 37.62
C SER A 239 -16.73 -4.22 37.19
N LEU A 240 -17.02 -5.21 38.05
CA LEU A 240 -16.79 -6.65 37.74
C LEU A 240 -17.78 -7.19 36.70
N VAL A 241 -18.99 -6.62 36.62
CA VAL A 241 -20.02 -6.98 35.64
C VAL A 241 -20.42 -5.71 34.88
N PRO A 242 -20.34 -5.69 33.54
CA PRO A 242 -20.67 -4.50 32.77
C PRO A 242 -22.17 -4.22 32.83
N ARG A 243 -22.53 -3.00 33.24
CA ARG A 243 -23.88 -2.45 33.19
C ARG A 243 -24.08 -1.77 31.85
N VAL A 244 -24.95 -2.33 31.03
CA VAL A 244 -25.25 -1.77 29.70
C VAL A 244 -26.56 -1.02 29.73
N VAL A 245 -26.52 0.24 29.31
CA VAL A 245 -27.70 1.08 29.09
C VAL A 245 -28.01 1.17 27.59
N LEU A 246 -29.28 1.14 27.23
CA LEU A 246 -29.74 1.21 25.85
C LEU A 246 -31.10 1.90 25.70
N SER A 247 -31.46 2.24 24.47
CA SER A 247 -32.80 2.72 24.15
C SER A 247 -33.83 1.57 24.19
N ARG A 248 -35.07 1.87 24.58
CA ARG A 248 -36.20 0.93 24.45
C ARG A 248 -36.57 0.63 23.00
N ALA A 249 -36.02 1.37 22.04
CA ALA A 249 -36.22 1.13 20.61
C ALA A 249 -35.26 0.07 20.03
N GLU A 250 -34.19 -0.31 20.75
CA GLU A 250 -33.15 -1.20 20.21
C GLU A 250 -33.69 -2.57 19.77
N ALA A 251 -33.16 -3.12 18.68
CA ALA A 251 -33.64 -4.36 18.10
C ALA A 251 -33.56 -5.54 19.10
N PRO A 252 -34.54 -6.46 19.12
CA PRO A 252 -34.52 -7.63 20.02
C PRO A 252 -33.26 -8.48 19.90
N ALA A 253 -32.68 -8.57 18.70
CA ALA A 253 -31.43 -9.29 18.44
C ALA A 253 -30.24 -8.69 19.19
N VAL A 254 -30.13 -7.36 19.24
CA VAL A 254 -29.07 -6.65 19.97
C VAL A 254 -29.21 -6.91 21.47
N ARG A 255 -30.44 -6.84 22.00
CA ARG A 255 -30.73 -7.15 23.40
C ARG A 255 -30.35 -8.58 23.76
N ALA A 256 -30.75 -9.54 22.93
CA ALA A 256 -30.45 -10.96 23.14
C ALA A 256 -28.93 -11.24 23.14
N ALA A 257 -28.16 -10.53 22.32
CA ALA A 257 -26.71 -10.66 22.26
C ALA A 257 -26.00 -10.06 23.50
N LEU A 258 -26.52 -8.96 24.05
CA LEU A 258 -25.92 -8.27 25.19
C LEU A 258 -26.30 -8.90 26.54
N GLN A 259 -27.49 -9.49 26.65
CA GLN A 259 -28.02 -9.99 27.91
C GLN A 259 -27.11 -11.00 28.65
N PRO A 260 -26.44 -11.97 27.98
CA PRO A 260 -25.48 -12.87 28.64
C PRO A 260 -24.25 -12.16 29.21
N LEU A 261 -23.82 -11.04 28.61
CA LEU A 261 -22.63 -10.29 29.03
C LEU A 261 -22.89 -9.45 30.29
N CYS A 262 -24.15 -9.08 30.53
CA CYS A 262 -24.55 -8.15 31.59
C CYS A 262 -25.17 -8.86 32.82
N GLY A 263 -24.85 -10.14 33.03
CA GLY A 263 -25.48 -10.94 34.09
C GLY A 263 -27.00 -11.06 33.96
N GLY A 264 -27.55 -10.94 32.74
CA GLY A 264 -28.98 -11.03 32.45
C GLY A 264 -29.78 -9.74 32.59
N ARG A 265 -29.17 -8.62 33.04
CA ARG A 265 -29.89 -7.38 33.35
C ARG A 265 -29.45 -6.22 32.45
N LEU A 266 -30.36 -5.82 31.56
CA LEU A 266 -30.20 -4.65 30.69
C LEU A 266 -30.91 -3.44 31.29
N LEU A 267 -30.26 -2.27 31.24
CA LEU A 267 -30.81 -1.00 31.71
C LEU A 267 -31.33 -0.19 30.51
N PHE A 268 -32.41 0.56 30.71
CA PHE A 268 -33.04 1.33 29.64
C PHE A 268 -33.23 2.77 30.07
N ALA A 269 -33.00 3.72 29.16
CA ALA A 269 -33.28 5.14 29.40
C ALA A 269 -33.63 5.91 28.11
N SER A 270 -34.48 6.92 28.25
CA SER A 270 -34.76 7.94 27.22
C SER A 270 -33.62 8.97 27.13
N GLY A 271 -33.51 9.70 26.01
CA GLY A 271 -32.48 10.74 25.78
C GLY A 271 -31.11 10.18 25.41
N ALA A 272 -30.55 10.62 24.28
CA ALA A 272 -29.24 10.15 23.83
C ALA A 272 -28.14 10.72 24.74
N GLY A 273 -28.21 12.01 25.03
CA GLY A 273 -27.37 12.70 26.00
C GLY A 273 -27.50 12.10 27.40
N TYR A 274 -28.72 11.78 27.86
CA TYR A 274 -28.90 11.19 29.20
C TYR A 274 -28.29 9.79 29.34
N LYS A 275 -28.37 8.95 28.31
CA LYS A 275 -27.67 7.65 28.29
C LYS A 275 -26.15 7.82 28.35
N LEU A 276 -25.60 8.78 27.60
CA LEU A 276 -24.16 9.11 27.66
C LEU A 276 -23.77 9.69 29.02
N LEU A 277 -24.62 10.52 29.62
CA LEU A 277 -24.43 11.05 30.97
C LEU A 277 -24.41 9.92 32.02
N CYS A 278 -25.26 8.90 31.88
CA CYS A 278 -25.21 7.73 32.75
C CYS A 278 -23.85 7.01 32.69
N VAL A 279 -23.20 6.97 31.52
CA VAL A 279 -21.84 6.43 31.37
C VAL A 279 -20.82 7.34 32.05
N ILE A 280 -20.91 8.65 31.81
CA ILE A 280 -20.04 9.67 32.42
C ILE A 280 -20.08 9.62 33.95
N LEU A 281 -21.28 9.45 34.53
CA LEU A 281 -21.50 9.35 35.97
C LEU A 281 -21.13 7.98 36.56
N GLY A 282 -20.77 6.99 35.73
CA GLY A 282 -20.52 5.62 36.17
C GLY A 282 -21.76 4.89 36.66
N LEU A 283 -22.96 5.30 36.23
CA LEU A 283 -24.21 4.57 36.47
C LEU A 283 -24.38 3.40 35.49
N ALA A 284 -23.84 3.56 34.28
CA ALA A 284 -23.64 2.51 33.29
C ALA A 284 -22.16 2.45 32.89
N ASP A 285 -21.70 1.28 32.47
CA ASP A 285 -20.33 1.09 31.98
C ASP A 285 -20.28 1.24 30.44
N VAL A 286 -21.38 0.93 29.75
CA VAL A 286 -21.49 1.00 28.29
C VAL A 286 -22.87 1.52 27.88
N TYR A 287 -22.91 2.43 26.91
CA TYR A 287 -24.11 2.77 26.14
C TYR A 287 -23.99 2.14 24.75
N VAL A 288 -25.00 1.35 24.35
CA VAL A 288 -25.07 0.74 23.01
C VAL A 288 -26.19 1.37 22.20
N LEU A 289 -25.86 1.73 20.96
CA LEU A 289 -26.77 2.20 19.93
C LEU A 289 -26.48 1.42 18.64
N SER A 290 -27.49 0.79 18.05
CA SER A 290 -27.32 0.03 16.78
C SER A 290 -27.82 0.77 15.54
N GLU A 291 -28.72 1.74 15.72
CA GLU A 291 -29.30 2.52 14.63
C GLU A 291 -28.69 3.93 14.54
N GLY A 292 -28.70 4.51 13.33
CA GLY A 292 -28.19 5.86 13.06
C GLY A 292 -29.14 6.98 13.51
N SER A 293 -29.68 6.89 14.73
CA SER A 293 -30.68 7.83 15.28
C SER A 293 -30.07 8.88 16.23
N THR A 294 -28.75 9.03 16.23
CA THR A 294 -28.00 9.98 17.07
C THR A 294 -27.06 10.76 16.17
N PHE A 295 -27.00 12.08 16.38
CA PHE A 295 -26.29 13.04 15.55
C PHE A 295 -25.13 13.67 16.31
N ALA A 296 -24.44 14.60 15.65
CA ALA A 296 -23.28 15.27 16.23
C ALA A 296 -23.63 16.09 17.48
N TRP A 297 -24.81 16.73 17.51
CA TRP A 297 -25.28 17.52 18.65
C TRP A 297 -25.56 16.69 19.90
N ASP A 298 -26.13 15.50 19.76
CA ASP A 298 -26.36 14.56 20.87
C ASP A 298 -25.05 14.10 21.55
N ALA A 299 -23.99 13.91 20.75
CA ALA A 299 -22.80 13.18 21.16
C ALA A 299 -21.58 14.07 21.44
N CYS A 300 -21.49 15.27 20.85
CA CYS A 300 -20.29 16.12 20.94
C CYS A 300 -19.95 16.49 22.39
N ALA A 301 -20.92 17.01 23.15
CA ALA A 301 -20.69 17.43 24.52
C ALA A 301 -20.35 16.26 25.45
N PRO A 302 -21.12 15.15 25.47
CA PRO A 302 -20.78 14.00 26.31
C PRO A 302 -19.45 13.36 25.93
N HIS A 303 -19.13 13.26 24.64
CA HIS A 303 -17.85 12.72 24.20
C HIS A 303 -16.69 13.57 24.71
N ALA A 304 -16.75 14.90 24.63
CA ALA A 304 -15.71 15.77 25.18
C ALA A 304 -15.50 15.57 26.69
N ILE A 305 -16.56 15.25 27.46
CA ILE A 305 -16.47 14.94 28.90
C ILE A 305 -15.87 13.55 29.16
N LEU A 306 -16.10 12.57 28.29
CA LEU A 306 -15.54 11.22 28.41
C LEU A 306 -14.06 11.14 28.04
N ARG A 307 -13.59 11.96 27.10
CA ARG A 307 -12.19 11.90 26.61
C ARG A 307 -11.12 12.03 27.71
N PRO A 308 -11.24 12.91 28.71
CA PRO A 308 -10.33 12.95 29.86
C PRO A 308 -10.17 11.62 30.60
N ALA A 309 -11.23 10.81 30.70
CA ALA A 309 -11.23 9.53 31.42
C ALA A 309 -10.62 8.36 30.63
N MET A 310 -10.48 8.48 29.30
CA MET A 310 -10.03 7.41 28.41
C MET A 310 -8.54 7.46 28.04
N ALA A 311 -7.72 8.22 28.76
CA ALA A 311 -6.33 8.51 28.39
C ALA A 311 -5.38 7.31 28.58
N VAL A 312 -5.30 6.44 27.57
CA VAL A 312 -4.14 5.57 27.29
C VAL A 312 -3.39 6.14 26.06
N GLU A 313 -2.84 7.36 26.18
CA GLU A 313 -2.10 8.00 25.06
C GLU A 313 -0.58 7.74 25.07
N GLY A 314 -0.02 7.23 26.18
CA GLY A 314 1.43 6.98 26.31
C GLY A 314 1.96 5.81 25.47
N GLY A 315 1.20 4.71 25.38
CA GLY A 315 1.62 3.52 24.65
C GLY A 315 1.67 3.70 23.13
N MET A 316 0.76 4.51 22.58
CA MET A 316 0.60 4.68 21.13
C MET A 316 1.73 5.52 20.51
N LYS A 317 2.28 6.49 21.25
CA LYS A 317 3.47 7.25 20.85
C LYS A 317 4.71 6.35 20.78
N CYS A 318 4.85 5.40 21.72
CA CYS A 318 5.94 4.43 21.72
C CYS A 318 5.85 3.46 20.52
N VAL A 319 4.66 2.90 20.27
CA VAL A 319 4.42 2.03 19.11
C VAL A 319 4.71 2.77 17.79
N LYS A 320 4.27 4.03 17.67
CA LYS A 320 4.56 4.87 16.50
C LYS A 320 6.07 5.02 16.26
N PHE A 321 6.82 5.36 17.32
CA PHE A 321 8.27 5.54 17.22
C PHE A 321 8.98 4.23 16.85
N LEU A 322 8.60 3.11 17.46
CA LEU A 322 9.19 1.80 17.16
C LEU A 322 8.92 1.39 15.70
N VAL A 323 7.67 1.50 15.22
CA VAL A 323 7.33 1.17 13.82
C VAL A 323 8.12 2.05 12.85
N PHE A 324 8.29 3.33 13.13
CA PHE A 324 9.08 4.21 12.28
C PHE A 324 10.57 3.81 12.25
N VAL A 325 11.21 3.65 13.41
CA VAL A 325 12.66 3.36 13.49
C VAL A 325 13.02 2.02 12.87
N PHE A 326 12.26 0.96 13.16
CA PHE A 326 12.55 -0.37 12.59
C PHE A 326 12.39 -0.38 11.07
N ASN A 327 11.33 0.22 10.53
CA ASN A 327 11.16 0.32 9.08
C ASN A 327 12.22 1.22 8.43
N PHE A 328 12.71 2.24 9.13
CA PHE A 328 13.75 3.12 8.59
C PHE A 328 15.08 2.38 8.42
N ILE A 329 15.43 1.51 9.37
CA ILE A 329 16.61 0.64 9.27
C ILE A 329 16.49 -0.28 8.05
N PHE A 330 15.35 -0.96 7.88
CA PHE A 330 15.13 -1.83 6.73
C PHE A 330 15.13 -1.08 5.39
N TRP A 331 14.63 0.16 5.37
CA TRP A 331 14.69 1.01 4.19
C TRP A 331 16.13 1.31 3.78
N VAL A 332 17.01 1.68 4.73
CA VAL A 332 18.44 1.88 4.47
C VAL A 332 19.11 0.59 4.00
N CYS A 333 18.80 -0.55 4.63
CA CYS A 333 19.30 -1.86 4.22
C CYS A 333 18.84 -2.21 2.79
N GLY A 334 17.59 -1.92 2.43
CA GLY A 334 17.07 -2.12 1.08
C GLY A 334 17.85 -1.32 0.04
N VAL A 335 18.13 -0.04 0.30
CA VAL A 335 18.98 0.80 -0.57
C VAL A 335 20.39 0.22 -0.70
N ALA A 336 20.98 -0.24 0.41
CA ALA A 336 22.30 -0.86 0.40
C ALA A 336 22.33 -2.16 -0.42
N LEU A 337 21.32 -3.03 -0.29
CA LEU A 337 21.22 -4.27 -1.06
C LEU A 337 21.03 -3.99 -2.55
N VAL A 338 20.24 -2.99 -2.92
CA VAL A 338 20.10 -2.55 -4.32
C VAL A 338 21.44 -2.05 -4.86
N ALA A 339 22.15 -1.20 -4.11
CA ALA A 339 23.45 -0.68 -4.51
C ALA A 339 24.50 -1.79 -4.66
N ILE A 340 24.54 -2.74 -3.72
CA ILE A 340 25.42 -3.92 -3.77
C ILE A 340 25.05 -4.81 -4.95
N GLY A 341 23.76 -5.06 -5.19
CA GLY A 341 23.28 -5.86 -6.32
C GLY A 341 23.66 -5.26 -7.68
N ILE A 342 23.51 -3.94 -7.84
CA ILE A 342 23.94 -3.21 -9.05
C ILE A 342 25.46 -3.24 -9.18
N TYR A 343 26.19 -2.99 -8.10
CA TYR A 343 27.65 -3.03 -8.10
C TYR A 343 28.17 -4.43 -8.48
N ALA A 344 27.60 -5.49 -7.90
CA ALA A 344 27.94 -6.87 -8.19
C ALA A 344 27.62 -7.24 -9.64
N GLN A 345 26.46 -6.83 -10.17
CA GLN A 345 26.12 -6.96 -11.59
C GLN A 345 27.18 -6.33 -12.49
N VAL A 346 27.53 -5.06 -12.25
CA VAL A 346 28.51 -4.31 -13.06
C VAL A 346 29.93 -4.85 -12.90
N ALA A 347 30.30 -5.34 -11.71
CA ALA A 347 31.59 -5.95 -11.45
C ALA A 347 31.73 -7.31 -12.14
N LEU A 348 30.65 -8.11 -12.16
CA LEU A 348 30.60 -9.39 -12.86
C LEU A 348 30.61 -9.18 -14.37
N ASP A 349 29.84 -8.24 -14.91
CA ASP A 349 29.85 -7.91 -16.35
C ASP A 349 31.24 -7.48 -16.85
N LYS A 350 32.05 -6.81 -16.01
CA LYS A 350 33.44 -6.46 -16.36
C LYS A 350 34.42 -7.63 -16.25
N ALA A 351 34.11 -8.64 -15.44
CA ALA A 351 34.90 -9.86 -15.31
C ALA A 351 34.52 -10.93 -16.38
N LEU A 352 33.31 -10.86 -16.94
CA LEU A 352 32.72 -11.89 -17.81
C LEU A 352 32.84 -11.60 -19.33
N VAL A 353 34.07 -11.42 -19.82
CA VAL A 353 34.39 -11.72 -21.24
C VAL A 353 34.55 -13.24 -21.47
N VAL A 354 34.39 -14.05 -20.41
CA VAL A 354 34.46 -15.52 -20.46
C VAL A 354 33.26 -16.12 -19.73
N SER A 355 32.45 -16.85 -20.49
CA SER A 355 31.17 -17.53 -20.18
C SER A 355 30.98 -18.13 -18.78
N THR A 356 29.95 -17.67 -18.06
CA THR A 356 29.15 -18.47 -17.09
C THR A 356 27.77 -17.81 -16.88
N ALA A 357 26.69 -18.43 -17.36
CA ALA A 357 25.31 -17.96 -17.15
C ALA A 357 24.80 -18.21 -15.70
N SER A 358 25.51 -19.03 -14.92
CA SER A 358 25.15 -19.40 -13.56
C SER A 358 25.52 -18.36 -12.48
N ALA A 359 26.49 -17.47 -12.73
CA ALA A 359 26.91 -16.43 -11.78
C ALA A 359 26.04 -15.15 -11.82
N ALA A 360 25.24 -14.96 -12.87
CA ALA A 360 24.37 -13.79 -13.02
C ALA A 360 23.11 -13.84 -12.13
N GLY A 361 22.73 -15.02 -11.62
CA GLY A 361 21.51 -15.20 -10.82
C GLY A 361 21.58 -14.58 -9.41
N THR A 362 22.73 -14.69 -8.74
CA THR A 362 22.89 -14.22 -7.34
C THR A 362 22.82 -12.70 -7.20
N PRO A 363 23.50 -11.88 -8.04
CA PRO A 363 23.36 -10.42 -8.01
C PRO A 363 21.93 -9.96 -8.31
N VAL A 364 21.25 -10.61 -9.26
CA VAL A 364 19.85 -10.31 -9.63
C VAL A 364 18.92 -10.63 -8.46
N ALA A 365 19.10 -11.77 -7.78
CA ALA A 365 18.30 -12.13 -6.62
C ALA A 365 18.46 -11.11 -5.46
N ILE A 366 19.69 -10.66 -5.19
CA ILE A 366 19.98 -9.64 -4.17
C ILE A 366 19.33 -8.30 -4.55
N LEU A 367 19.38 -7.93 -5.83
CA LEU A 367 18.74 -6.72 -6.35
C LEU A 367 17.22 -6.76 -6.16
N VAL A 368 16.56 -7.85 -6.58
CA VAL A 368 15.10 -8.03 -6.45
C VAL A 368 14.68 -8.00 -4.99
N LEU A 369 15.40 -8.71 -4.12
CA LEU A 369 15.15 -8.71 -2.68
C LEU A 369 15.28 -7.30 -2.08
N GLY A 370 16.33 -6.56 -2.46
CA GLY A 370 16.56 -5.18 -2.03
C GLY A 370 15.42 -4.23 -2.44
N ILE A 371 14.90 -4.37 -3.66
CA ILE A 371 13.78 -3.56 -4.17
C ILE A 371 12.50 -3.84 -3.34
N ILE A 372 12.19 -5.11 -3.07
CA ILE A 372 11.00 -5.50 -2.29
C ILE A 372 11.09 -4.91 -0.87
N ILE A 373 12.25 -5.08 -0.20
CA ILE A 373 12.49 -4.55 1.15
C ILE A 373 12.36 -3.02 1.17
N PHE A 374 12.93 -2.33 0.18
CA PHE A 374 12.85 -0.87 0.07
C PHE A 374 11.41 -0.36 0.05
N PHE A 375 10.54 -0.93 -0.80
CA PHE A 375 9.16 -0.46 -0.95
C PHE A 375 8.30 -0.77 0.28
N ILE A 376 8.40 -1.97 0.84
CA ILE A 376 7.64 -2.36 2.05
C ILE A 376 8.02 -1.44 3.22
N SER A 377 9.33 -1.23 3.40
CA SER A 377 9.86 -0.37 4.46
C SER A 377 9.46 1.10 4.26
N PHE A 378 9.36 1.56 3.02
CA PHE A 378 8.86 2.90 2.69
C PHE A 378 7.40 3.08 3.13
N PHE A 379 6.51 2.12 2.84
CA PHE A 379 5.11 2.19 3.30
C PHE A 379 5.00 2.13 4.82
N GLY A 380 5.82 1.32 5.49
CA GLY A 380 5.91 1.27 6.95
C GLY A 380 6.36 2.62 7.55
N CYS A 381 7.44 3.22 7.02
CA CYS A 381 7.95 4.51 7.45
C CYS A 381 6.97 5.66 7.20
N CYS A 382 6.50 5.80 5.96
CA CYS A 382 5.59 6.88 5.58
C CYS A 382 4.22 6.71 6.22
N GLY A 383 3.73 5.48 6.40
CA GLY A 383 2.51 5.19 7.13
C GLY A 383 2.61 5.62 8.59
N ALA A 384 3.71 5.29 9.28
CA ALA A 384 3.95 5.68 10.67
C ALA A 384 4.20 7.17 10.85
N TRP A 385 4.96 7.80 9.94
CA TRP A 385 5.29 9.23 10.01
C TRP A 385 4.09 10.12 9.69
N LYS A 386 3.41 9.84 8.57
CA LYS A 386 2.27 10.66 8.09
C LYS A 386 0.94 10.26 8.72
N GLU A 387 0.94 9.28 9.62
CA GLU A 387 -0.28 8.74 10.27
C GLU A 387 -1.34 8.33 9.24
N SER A 388 -0.91 7.86 8.07
CA SER A 388 -1.82 7.55 6.98
C SER A 388 -2.33 6.12 7.10
N TYR A 389 -3.61 5.98 7.44
CA TYR A 389 -4.29 4.68 7.55
C TYR A 389 -4.07 3.81 6.31
N CYS A 390 -4.18 4.40 5.12
CA CYS A 390 -4.03 3.65 3.87
C CYS A 390 -2.61 3.08 3.72
N MET A 391 -1.56 3.86 4.01
CA MET A 391 -0.17 3.38 3.87
C MET A 391 0.18 2.33 4.93
N VAL A 392 -0.29 2.48 6.18
CA VAL A 392 -0.11 1.47 7.23
C VAL A 392 -0.87 0.18 6.88
N THR A 393 -2.06 0.29 6.28
CA THR A 393 -2.82 -0.87 5.80
C THR A 393 -2.09 -1.60 4.69
N THR A 394 -1.57 -0.87 3.69
CA THR A 394 -0.79 -1.47 2.59
C THR A 394 0.44 -2.20 3.12
N PHE A 395 1.17 -1.60 4.07
CA PHE A 395 2.28 -2.25 4.75
C PHE A 395 1.89 -3.57 5.42
N ALA A 396 0.79 -3.57 6.20
CA ALA A 396 0.30 -4.77 6.89
C ALA A 396 -0.14 -5.88 5.92
N VAL A 397 -0.80 -5.52 4.81
CA VAL A 397 -1.23 -6.48 3.78
C VAL A 397 -0.04 -7.11 3.07
N LEU A 398 0.98 -6.32 2.70
CA LEU A 398 2.19 -6.82 2.04
C LEU A 398 2.96 -7.79 2.95
N LEU A 399 3.15 -7.46 4.23
CA LEU A 399 3.77 -8.39 5.19
C LEU A 399 2.95 -9.67 5.38
N SER A 400 1.63 -9.58 5.39
CA SER A 400 0.77 -10.77 5.48
C SER A 400 0.91 -11.69 4.27
N ILE A 401 1.04 -11.12 3.06
CA ILE A 401 1.26 -11.91 1.84
C ILE A 401 2.62 -12.62 1.89
N ILE A 402 3.67 -11.93 2.32
CA ILE A 402 5.02 -12.52 2.45
C ILE A 402 5.00 -13.67 3.44
N PHE A 403 4.44 -13.47 4.63
CA PHE A 403 4.31 -14.52 5.63
C PHE A 403 3.61 -15.78 5.08
N LEU A 404 2.53 -15.60 4.30
CA LEU A 404 1.82 -16.73 3.68
C LEU A 404 2.68 -17.44 2.63
N VAL A 405 3.45 -16.68 1.82
CA VAL A 405 4.39 -17.24 0.85
C VAL A 405 5.52 -17.99 1.56
N GLU A 406 6.07 -17.46 2.65
CA GLU A 406 7.11 -18.13 3.45
C GLU A 406 6.61 -19.44 4.05
N VAL A 407 5.41 -19.45 4.64
CA VAL A 407 4.78 -20.67 5.17
C VAL A 407 4.54 -21.69 4.04
N ALA A 408 4.02 -21.24 2.90
CA ALA A 408 3.81 -22.11 1.73
C ALA A 408 5.12 -22.69 1.20
N ALA A 409 6.18 -21.87 1.10
CA ALA A 409 7.50 -22.29 0.67
C ALA A 409 8.16 -23.25 1.67
N ALA A 410 7.99 -23.03 2.98
CA ALA A 410 8.50 -23.91 4.02
C ALA A 410 7.80 -25.28 4.00
N ILE A 411 6.47 -25.31 3.88
CA ILE A 411 5.69 -26.54 3.74
C ILE A 411 6.08 -27.26 2.44
N ALA A 412 6.14 -26.55 1.32
CA ALA A 412 6.54 -27.11 0.03
C ALA A 412 7.97 -27.66 0.07
N GLY A 413 8.91 -26.93 0.66
CA GLY A 413 10.30 -27.38 0.84
C GLY A 413 10.40 -28.63 1.71
N TYR A 414 9.59 -28.75 2.76
CA TYR A 414 9.56 -29.94 3.61
C TYR A 414 8.89 -31.15 2.92
N VAL A 415 7.73 -30.95 2.32
CA VAL A 415 6.90 -32.01 1.70
C VAL A 415 7.53 -32.50 0.40
N PHE A 416 8.03 -31.58 -0.42
CA PHE A 416 8.59 -31.91 -1.73
C PHE A 416 10.10 -32.04 -1.71
N LYS A 417 10.79 -32.12 -0.56
CA LYS A 417 12.26 -32.28 -0.55
C LYS A 417 12.77 -33.42 -1.44
N ASP A 418 12.09 -34.57 -1.39
CA ASP A 418 12.44 -35.75 -2.18
C ASP A 418 11.84 -35.68 -3.59
N LYS A 419 10.69 -35.00 -3.74
CA LYS A 419 10.00 -34.83 -5.02
C LYS A 419 10.68 -33.81 -5.92
N VAL A 420 11.14 -32.67 -5.38
CA VAL A 420 11.94 -31.66 -6.07
C VAL A 420 13.20 -32.30 -6.63
N ARG A 421 13.87 -33.15 -5.84
CA ARG A 421 14.99 -33.95 -6.32
C ARG A 421 14.60 -34.82 -7.52
N SER A 422 13.50 -35.57 -7.41
CA SER A 422 13.04 -36.43 -8.52
C SER A 422 12.57 -35.65 -9.76
N VAL A 423 11.98 -34.46 -9.60
CA VAL A 423 11.51 -33.60 -10.70
C VAL A 423 12.69 -32.93 -11.40
N LEU A 424 13.72 -32.52 -10.65
CA LEU A 424 14.97 -32.03 -11.22
C LEU A 424 15.68 -33.15 -12.00
N GLU A 425 15.77 -34.34 -11.43
CA GLU A 425 16.32 -35.52 -12.10
C GLU A 425 15.50 -35.85 -13.38
N GLU A 426 14.16 -35.88 -13.32
CA GLU A 426 13.26 -36.18 -14.44
C GLU A 426 13.30 -35.10 -15.55
N GLY A 427 13.31 -33.82 -15.19
CA GLY A 427 13.42 -32.71 -16.14
C GLY A 427 14.79 -32.68 -16.84
N LEU A 428 15.85 -32.99 -16.10
CA LEU A 428 17.19 -33.13 -16.67
C LEU A 428 17.28 -34.36 -17.60
N TRP A 429 16.63 -35.47 -17.23
CA TRP A 429 16.47 -36.64 -18.11
C TRP A 429 15.74 -36.33 -19.42
N ASP A 430 14.64 -35.56 -19.38
CA ASP A 430 13.90 -35.15 -20.58
C ASP A 430 14.76 -34.24 -21.49
N ALA A 431 15.51 -33.30 -20.89
CA ALA A 431 16.46 -32.47 -21.60
C ALA A 431 17.60 -33.30 -22.24
N MET A 432 18.10 -34.31 -21.53
CA MET A 432 19.11 -35.24 -22.05
C MET A 432 18.57 -36.10 -23.21
N ASN A 433 17.32 -36.56 -23.16
CA ASN A 433 16.69 -37.34 -24.24
C ASN A 433 16.56 -36.52 -25.54
N LYS A 434 16.26 -35.23 -25.42
CA LYS A 434 16.13 -34.28 -26.54
C LYS A 434 17.42 -33.56 -26.92
N TYR A 435 18.52 -33.84 -26.21
CA TYR A 435 19.84 -33.32 -26.50
C TYR A 435 20.17 -33.60 -27.99
N GLY A 436 20.93 -32.77 -28.68
CA GLY A 436 21.23 -32.81 -30.12
C GLY A 436 20.05 -32.72 -31.11
N GLU A 437 18.79 -32.80 -30.66
CA GLU A 437 17.60 -32.50 -31.45
C GLU A 437 17.16 -31.04 -31.24
N ASP A 438 17.11 -30.61 -29.97
CA ASP A 438 16.83 -29.23 -29.57
C ASP A 438 18.11 -28.53 -29.14
N LYS A 439 18.50 -27.48 -29.88
CA LYS A 439 19.74 -26.75 -29.65
C LYS A 439 19.75 -26.03 -28.30
N ALA A 440 18.61 -25.47 -27.86
CA ALA A 440 18.51 -24.76 -26.59
C ALA A 440 18.63 -25.72 -25.40
N LEU A 441 18.01 -26.90 -25.48
CA LEU A 441 18.18 -27.95 -24.46
C LEU A 441 19.58 -28.57 -24.49
N THR A 442 20.19 -28.68 -25.68
CA THR A 442 21.58 -29.14 -25.83
C THR A 442 22.55 -28.19 -25.17
N GLU A 443 22.42 -26.89 -25.45
CA GLU A 443 23.25 -25.84 -24.85
C GLU A 443 23.00 -25.73 -23.34
N ALA A 444 21.75 -25.83 -22.89
CA ALA A 444 21.43 -25.82 -21.47
C ALA A 444 22.03 -27.02 -20.71
N VAL A 445 21.98 -28.23 -21.30
CA VAL A 445 22.62 -29.42 -20.71
C VAL A 445 24.14 -29.34 -20.80
N ASP A 446 24.69 -28.80 -21.88
CA ASP A 446 26.15 -28.60 -22.04
C ASP A 446 26.70 -27.55 -21.08
N GLU A 447 25.99 -26.44 -20.89
CA GLU A 447 26.30 -25.44 -19.87
C GLU A 447 26.14 -26.03 -18.49
N LEU A 448 25.05 -26.72 -18.19
CA LEU A 448 24.88 -27.35 -16.88
C LEU A 448 26.04 -28.32 -16.58
N GLN A 449 26.43 -29.15 -17.54
CA GLN A 449 27.49 -30.14 -17.35
C GLN A 449 28.88 -29.50 -17.27
N ARG A 450 29.10 -28.36 -17.93
CA ARG A 450 30.38 -27.64 -17.91
C ARG A 450 30.50 -26.69 -16.72
N ASP A 451 29.46 -25.93 -16.39
CA ASP A 451 29.40 -24.97 -15.28
C ASP A 451 29.43 -25.69 -13.94
N PHE A 452 28.69 -26.80 -13.85
CA PHE A 452 28.68 -27.61 -12.65
C PHE A 452 29.76 -28.71 -12.73
N SER A 453 30.38 -28.95 -13.89
CA SER A 453 31.38 -30.03 -14.01
C SER A 453 30.84 -31.38 -13.49
N CYS A 454 29.65 -31.69 -13.97
CA CYS A 454 28.92 -32.93 -13.73
C CYS A 454 28.59 -33.59 -15.07
N CYS A 455 28.18 -34.86 -15.06
CA CYS A 455 27.75 -35.52 -16.28
C CYS A 455 26.55 -36.41 -15.99
N GLY A 456 25.52 -36.30 -16.84
CA GLY A 456 24.26 -37.00 -16.64
C GLY A 456 23.40 -36.40 -15.53
N ALA A 457 22.26 -37.03 -15.24
CA ALA A 457 21.33 -36.57 -14.20
C ALA A 457 21.79 -36.99 -12.80
N ASN A 458 22.41 -38.16 -12.71
CA ASN A 458 22.99 -38.78 -11.51
C ASN A 458 24.46 -39.12 -11.73
N ASN A 459 24.81 -39.68 -12.90
CA ASN A 459 26.18 -40.00 -13.29
C ASN A 459 26.37 -40.09 -14.82
N TYR A 460 27.61 -40.07 -15.31
CA TYR A 460 27.94 -40.16 -16.74
C TYR A 460 27.36 -41.40 -17.41
N THR A 461 27.12 -42.47 -16.63
CA THR A 461 26.47 -43.69 -17.09
C THR A 461 25.05 -43.46 -17.59
N ASP A 462 24.39 -42.38 -17.18
CA ASP A 462 23.02 -42.06 -17.61
C ASP A 462 22.93 -41.85 -19.13
N TRP A 463 23.98 -41.32 -19.76
CA TRP A 463 24.05 -41.18 -21.21
C TRP A 463 24.01 -42.52 -21.96
N SER A 464 24.39 -43.63 -21.31
CA SER A 464 24.33 -44.97 -21.92
C SER A 464 22.91 -45.50 -22.11
N SER A 465 21.91 -44.86 -21.51
CA SER A 465 20.49 -45.18 -21.70
C SER A 465 19.90 -44.58 -22.98
N ILE A 466 20.55 -43.54 -23.54
CA ILE A 466 20.06 -42.80 -24.69
C ILE A 466 20.65 -43.44 -25.94
N GLU A 467 19.79 -43.89 -26.86
CA GLU A 467 20.16 -44.84 -27.91
C GLU A 467 21.37 -44.41 -28.74
N ARG A 468 21.45 -43.14 -29.14
CA ARG A 468 22.58 -42.61 -29.93
C ARG A 468 23.93 -42.65 -29.20
N PHE A 469 23.92 -42.51 -27.87
CA PHE A 469 25.12 -42.47 -27.04
C PHE A 469 25.50 -43.88 -26.58
N ARG A 470 24.50 -44.76 -26.44
CA ARG A 470 24.64 -46.19 -26.19
C ARG A 470 25.35 -46.92 -27.33
N VAL A 471 24.89 -46.74 -28.57
CA VAL A 471 25.43 -47.46 -29.75
C VAL A 471 26.91 -47.13 -29.98
N ASN A 472 27.30 -45.89 -29.76
CA ASN A 472 28.67 -45.44 -29.97
C ASN A 472 29.56 -45.54 -28.71
N ASN A 473 28.98 -45.90 -27.56
CA ASN A 473 29.62 -45.84 -26.23
C ASN A 473 30.31 -44.48 -26.00
N THR A 474 29.51 -43.42 -26.06
CA THR A 474 29.98 -42.02 -26.01
C THR A 474 29.16 -41.18 -25.03
N VAL A 475 29.75 -40.08 -24.55
CA VAL A 475 29.05 -39.00 -23.81
C VAL A 475 29.20 -37.68 -24.57
N PRO A 476 28.39 -36.65 -24.28
CA PRO A 476 28.68 -35.28 -24.70
C PRO A 476 30.10 -34.82 -24.36
N ARG A 477 30.63 -33.90 -25.17
CA ARG A 477 31.93 -33.29 -24.87
C ARG A 477 31.90 -32.35 -23.67
N SER A 478 30.74 -31.83 -23.30
CA SER A 478 30.53 -31.05 -22.06
C SER A 478 30.77 -31.87 -20.79
N CYS A 479 30.61 -33.20 -20.85
CA CYS A 479 30.96 -34.12 -19.77
C CYS A 479 32.46 -34.35 -19.58
N CYS A 480 33.29 -33.85 -20.49
CA CYS A 480 34.71 -34.17 -20.51
C CYS A 480 35.54 -33.23 -19.65
N ARG A 481 36.49 -33.83 -18.93
CA ARG A 481 37.56 -33.09 -18.27
C ARG A 481 38.51 -32.48 -19.30
N VAL A 482 38.92 -31.24 -19.06
CA VAL A 482 39.68 -30.35 -19.99
C VAL A 482 41.00 -30.97 -20.51
N ASN A 483 41.49 -32.04 -19.89
CA ASN A 483 42.79 -32.67 -20.19
C ASN A 483 42.73 -33.96 -21.04
N SER A 484 41.64 -34.23 -21.77
CA SER A 484 41.50 -35.47 -22.57
C SER A 484 40.94 -35.21 -23.98
N THR A 485 41.75 -35.47 -25.00
CA THR A 485 41.41 -35.25 -26.43
C THR A 485 40.38 -36.25 -26.99
N SER A 486 39.99 -37.28 -26.24
CA SER A 486 38.99 -38.29 -26.67
C SER A 486 38.22 -38.93 -25.50
N CYS A 487 37.97 -38.19 -24.42
CA CYS A 487 37.14 -38.59 -23.27
C CYS A 487 35.70 -38.98 -23.62
N ASN A 488 35.18 -38.43 -24.72
CA ASN A 488 33.80 -38.62 -25.15
C ASN A 488 33.57 -39.99 -25.79
N VAL A 489 34.63 -40.78 -26.06
CA VAL A 489 34.57 -42.12 -26.65
C VAL A 489 35.12 -43.12 -25.63
N ARG A 490 34.31 -44.12 -25.23
CA ARG A 490 34.59 -45.04 -24.12
C ARG A 490 34.87 -44.30 -22.80
N PRO A 491 33.86 -43.59 -22.26
CA PRO A 491 34.02 -42.77 -21.05
C PRO A 491 34.41 -43.63 -19.84
N SER A 492 35.38 -43.14 -19.07
CA SER A 492 35.81 -43.73 -17.79
C SER A 492 35.71 -42.71 -16.66
N PRO A 493 35.56 -43.14 -15.39
CA PRO A 493 35.53 -42.24 -14.23
C PRO A 493 36.73 -41.28 -14.13
N ALA A 494 37.86 -41.65 -14.74
CA ALA A 494 39.07 -40.82 -14.74
C ALA A 494 39.01 -39.66 -15.77
N THR A 495 38.16 -39.77 -16.80
CA THR A 495 38.17 -38.88 -17.98
C THR A 495 36.91 -38.02 -18.13
N VAL A 496 35.83 -38.33 -17.41
CA VAL A 496 34.56 -37.61 -17.44
C VAL A 496 34.10 -37.20 -16.04
N TYR A 497 33.24 -36.20 -15.95
CA TYR A 497 32.61 -35.78 -14.70
C TYR A 497 31.65 -36.84 -14.15
N GLU A 498 31.52 -37.01 -12.83
CA GLU A 498 30.64 -38.04 -12.24
C GLU A 498 29.33 -37.47 -11.66
N ASN A 499 29.31 -36.71 -10.55
CA ASN A 499 28.04 -36.36 -9.86
C ASN A 499 28.00 -34.93 -9.32
N VAL A 500 26.86 -34.45 -8.82
CA VAL A 500 26.74 -33.08 -8.26
C VAL A 500 27.71 -32.83 -7.08
N ARG A 501 28.13 -33.88 -6.38
CA ARG A 501 29.19 -33.81 -5.37
C ARG A 501 30.54 -33.41 -5.98
N SER A 502 30.82 -33.84 -7.22
CA SER A 502 31.99 -33.43 -7.99
C SER A 502 31.95 -31.95 -8.41
N VAL A 503 30.82 -31.25 -8.30
CA VAL A 503 30.69 -29.81 -8.66
C VAL A 503 31.29 -28.91 -7.59
N LEU A 504 30.87 -29.13 -6.34
CA LEU A 504 31.44 -28.45 -5.18
C LEU A 504 32.94 -28.78 -5.07
N GLU A 505 33.30 -30.02 -5.42
CA GLU A 505 34.68 -30.48 -5.50
C GLU A 505 35.45 -29.74 -6.59
N GLU A 506 34.92 -29.62 -7.80
CA GLU A 506 35.62 -29.01 -8.93
C GLU A 506 35.68 -27.48 -8.87
N GLY A 507 34.65 -26.80 -8.37
CA GLY A 507 34.72 -25.37 -8.08
C GLY A 507 35.77 -25.05 -7.00
N LEU A 508 35.88 -25.92 -6.00
CA LEU A 508 36.92 -25.81 -4.98
C LEU A 508 38.32 -26.15 -5.54
N TRP A 509 38.45 -27.15 -6.41
CA TRP A 509 39.69 -27.46 -7.11
C TRP A 509 40.14 -26.36 -8.07
N ASP A 510 39.23 -25.69 -8.80
CA ASP A 510 39.55 -24.55 -9.66
C ASP A 510 40.06 -23.36 -8.84
N ALA A 511 39.40 -23.07 -7.72
CA ALA A 511 39.86 -22.05 -6.78
C ALA A 511 41.23 -22.40 -6.17
N MET A 512 41.49 -23.68 -5.86
CA MET A 512 42.80 -24.16 -5.38
C MET A 512 43.88 -24.10 -6.48
N ASN A 513 43.56 -24.42 -7.73
CA ASN A 513 44.49 -24.34 -8.86
C ASN A 513 44.92 -22.89 -9.14
N LYS A 514 43.96 -21.95 -9.09
CA LYS A 514 44.18 -20.50 -9.27
C LYS A 514 44.59 -19.77 -7.98
N TYR A 515 44.72 -20.47 -6.86
CA TYR A 515 45.25 -19.93 -5.60
C TYR A 515 46.57 -19.18 -5.89
N GLY A 516 46.99 -18.15 -5.17
CA GLY A 516 48.19 -17.34 -5.46
C GLY A 516 48.27 -16.60 -6.82
N GLU A 517 47.43 -16.93 -7.81
CA GLU A 517 47.33 -16.25 -9.12
C GLU A 517 46.15 -15.27 -9.12
N ASP A 518 44.99 -15.72 -8.62
CA ASP A 518 43.82 -14.89 -8.39
C ASP A 518 43.68 -14.58 -6.89
N LYS A 519 43.77 -13.30 -6.54
CA LYS A 519 43.72 -12.84 -5.15
C LYS A 519 42.37 -13.14 -4.48
N ALA A 520 41.25 -12.99 -5.19
CA ALA A 520 39.91 -13.20 -4.64
C ALA A 520 39.66 -14.69 -4.36
N LEU A 521 40.08 -15.57 -5.28
CA LEU A 521 40.01 -17.02 -5.07
C LEU A 521 40.97 -17.49 -3.97
N THR A 522 42.15 -16.87 -3.87
CA THR A 522 43.11 -17.15 -2.78
C THR A 522 42.51 -16.82 -1.41
N GLU A 523 41.93 -15.63 -1.27
CA GLU A 523 41.28 -15.19 -0.03
C GLU A 523 40.07 -16.09 0.31
N ALA A 524 39.24 -16.43 -0.68
CA ALA A 524 38.09 -17.31 -0.49
C ALA A 524 38.49 -18.73 -0.04
N VAL A 525 39.55 -19.32 -0.63
CA VAL A 525 40.05 -20.64 -0.23
C VAL A 525 40.71 -20.59 1.16
N ASP A 526 41.39 -19.49 1.50
CA ASP A 526 41.98 -19.29 2.83
C ASP A 526 40.96 -19.09 3.94
N GLU A 527 39.87 -18.38 3.66
CA GLU A 527 38.72 -18.25 4.57
C GLU A 527 38.02 -19.59 4.74
N LEU A 528 37.72 -20.29 3.63
CA LEU A 528 37.06 -21.59 3.67
C LEU A 528 37.83 -22.60 4.53
N GLN A 529 39.14 -22.73 4.32
CA GLN A 529 39.97 -23.68 5.05
C GLN A 529 40.09 -23.34 6.55
N ARG A 530 40.10 -22.04 6.91
CA ARG A 530 40.10 -21.61 8.33
C ARG A 530 38.75 -21.82 8.99
N ASP A 531 37.68 -21.33 8.37
CA ASP A 531 36.34 -21.31 8.95
C ASP A 531 35.76 -22.71 9.14
N PHE A 532 36.06 -23.61 8.20
CA PHE A 532 35.62 -25.00 8.27
C PHE A 532 36.67 -25.96 8.86
N SER A 533 37.84 -25.44 9.30
CA SER A 533 38.92 -26.24 9.88
C SER A 533 39.26 -27.48 9.04
N CYS A 534 39.44 -27.24 7.75
CA CYS A 534 39.63 -28.23 6.72
C CYS A 534 40.86 -27.88 5.86
N CYS A 535 41.36 -28.83 5.08
CA CYS A 535 42.45 -28.56 4.15
C CYS A 535 42.24 -29.35 2.86
N GLY A 536 42.32 -28.66 1.73
CA GLY A 536 42.03 -29.25 0.42
C GLY A 536 40.55 -29.60 0.23
N ALA A 537 40.21 -30.15 -0.93
CA ALA A 537 38.84 -30.50 -1.27
C ALA A 537 38.35 -31.71 -0.47
N ASN A 538 39.15 -32.78 -0.49
CA ASN A 538 38.96 -34.05 0.19
C ASN A 538 39.96 -34.24 1.34
N ASN A 539 41.21 -33.77 1.21
CA ASN A 539 42.23 -33.82 2.25
C ASN A 539 43.43 -32.89 1.94
N TYR A 540 44.34 -32.65 2.90
CA TYR A 540 45.54 -31.83 2.73
C TYR A 540 46.48 -32.32 1.62
N THR A 541 46.43 -33.60 1.28
CA THR A 541 47.20 -34.20 0.19
C THR A 541 46.79 -33.63 -1.17
N ASP A 542 45.61 -33.05 -1.29
CA ASP A 542 45.11 -32.46 -2.53
C ASP A 542 46.01 -31.34 -3.05
N TRP A 543 46.63 -30.57 -2.15
CA TRP A 543 47.61 -29.55 -2.54
C TRP A 543 48.84 -30.14 -3.24
N SER A 544 49.15 -31.42 -3.04
CA SER A 544 50.27 -32.08 -3.72
C SER A 544 50.00 -32.36 -5.21
N SER A 545 48.76 -32.25 -5.68
CA SER A 545 48.44 -32.34 -7.10
C SER A 545 48.73 -31.03 -7.86
N ILE A 546 48.92 -29.92 -7.13
CA ILE A 546 49.21 -28.60 -7.69
C ILE A 546 50.73 -28.39 -7.69
N GLU A 547 51.30 -28.15 -8.87
CA GLU A 547 52.74 -28.27 -9.12
C GLU A 547 53.61 -27.43 -8.15
N ARG A 548 53.25 -26.17 -7.89
CA ARG A 548 53.99 -25.29 -6.97
C ARG A 548 54.05 -25.78 -5.53
N PHE A 549 53.00 -26.46 -5.07
CA PHE A 549 52.88 -26.97 -3.71
C PHE A 549 53.54 -28.34 -3.59
N ARG A 550 53.49 -29.13 -4.67
CA ARG A 550 54.21 -30.40 -4.84
C ARG A 550 55.73 -30.22 -4.78
N VAL A 551 56.29 -29.30 -5.56
CA VAL A 551 57.75 -29.10 -5.67
C VAL A 551 58.35 -28.67 -4.32
N ASN A 552 57.65 -27.82 -3.58
CA ASN A 552 58.11 -27.31 -2.30
C ASN A 552 57.70 -28.19 -1.10
N ASN A 553 56.87 -29.23 -1.33
CA ASN A 553 56.20 -30.02 -0.31
C ASN A 553 55.54 -29.14 0.77
N THR A 554 54.64 -28.28 0.32
CA THR A 554 53.96 -27.27 1.14
C THR A 554 52.45 -27.27 0.96
N VAL A 555 51.72 -26.76 1.94
CA VAL A 555 50.29 -26.41 1.86
C VAL A 555 50.11 -24.91 2.18
N PRO A 556 48.96 -24.29 1.83
CA PRO A 556 48.60 -22.98 2.34
C PRO A 556 48.66 -22.89 3.86
N ARG A 557 48.96 -21.70 4.38
CA ARG A 557 48.97 -21.47 5.83
C ARG A 557 47.57 -21.58 6.45
N SER A 558 46.51 -21.39 5.68
CA SER A 558 45.12 -21.60 6.11
C SER A 558 44.80 -23.06 6.45
N CYS A 559 45.55 -24.03 5.93
CA CYS A 559 45.45 -25.46 6.28
C CYS A 559 46.01 -25.81 7.67
N CYS A 560 46.73 -24.89 8.30
CA CYS A 560 47.46 -25.15 9.52
C CYS A 560 46.57 -25.06 10.76
N ARG A 561 46.83 -25.96 11.72
CA ARG A 561 46.26 -25.84 13.06
C ARG A 561 46.99 -24.74 13.83
N VAL A 562 46.25 -23.98 14.64
CA VAL A 562 46.70 -22.76 15.35
C VAL A 562 47.98 -22.92 16.19
N ASN A 563 48.34 -24.15 16.59
CA ASN A 563 49.50 -24.45 17.44
C ASN A 563 50.80 -24.80 16.68
N SER A 564 50.87 -24.59 15.35
CA SER A 564 52.05 -24.95 14.54
C SER A 564 52.55 -23.77 13.71
N THR A 565 53.74 -23.24 14.01
CA THR A 565 54.33 -22.07 13.31
C THR A 565 54.94 -22.40 11.95
N SER A 566 55.11 -23.67 11.61
CA SER A 566 55.75 -24.14 10.36
C SER A 566 55.17 -25.46 9.83
N CYS A 567 53.87 -25.67 10.05
CA CYS A 567 53.06 -26.78 9.50
C CYS A 567 52.88 -26.76 7.98
N ASN A 568 53.08 -25.59 7.36
CA ASN A 568 52.90 -25.40 5.93
C ASN A 568 54.04 -26.00 5.10
N VAL A 569 55.14 -26.43 5.73
CA VAL A 569 56.30 -27.09 5.11
C VAL A 569 56.38 -28.51 5.66
N ARG A 570 56.40 -29.51 4.77
CA ARG A 570 56.31 -30.94 5.14
C ARG A 570 55.07 -31.23 6.01
N PRO A 571 53.86 -31.01 5.47
CA PRO A 571 52.62 -31.18 6.22
C PRO A 571 52.46 -32.62 6.73
N SER A 572 51.97 -32.78 7.96
CA SER A 572 51.65 -34.06 8.58
C SER A 572 50.22 -34.04 9.16
N PRO A 573 49.53 -35.20 9.28
CA PRO A 573 48.18 -35.26 9.85
C PRO A 573 48.07 -34.66 11.27
N ALA A 574 49.17 -34.61 12.02
CA ALA A 574 49.23 -34.02 13.35
C ALA A 574 49.24 -32.48 13.35
N THR A 575 49.68 -31.85 12.26
CA THR A 575 49.95 -30.40 12.18
C THR A 575 48.99 -29.63 11.26
N VAL A 576 48.31 -30.33 10.32
CA VAL A 576 47.33 -29.74 9.39
C VAL A 576 45.93 -30.31 9.62
N TYR A 577 44.90 -29.66 9.09
CA TYR A 577 43.55 -30.23 9.08
C TYR A 577 43.51 -31.44 8.13
N GLU A 578 43.04 -32.58 8.62
CA GLU A 578 43.01 -33.86 7.89
C GLU A 578 41.70 -34.06 7.11
N ASN A 579 40.63 -33.37 7.50
CA ASN A 579 39.37 -33.45 6.78
C ASN A 579 39.37 -32.49 5.59
N GLY A 580 38.85 -32.94 4.46
CA GLY A 580 38.57 -32.09 3.31
C GLY A 580 37.45 -31.10 3.56
N CYS A 581 37.48 -29.98 2.85
CA CYS A 581 36.49 -28.94 3.00
C CYS A 581 35.10 -29.37 2.51
N LEU A 582 34.98 -30.25 1.52
CA LEU A 582 33.68 -30.74 1.05
C LEU A 582 32.95 -31.54 2.12
N GLN A 583 33.66 -32.47 2.75
CA GLN A 583 33.12 -33.27 3.83
C GLN A 583 32.77 -32.39 5.04
N SER A 584 33.59 -31.38 5.30
CA SER A 584 33.38 -30.43 6.40
C SER A 584 32.19 -29.51 6.15
N ILE A 585 31.97 -29.04 4.91
CA ILE A 585 30.82 -28.23 4.49
C ILE A 585 29.53 -29.06 4.52
N GLU A 586 29.55 -30.31 4.03
CA GLU A 586 28.40 -31.20 4.07
C GLU A 586 27.99 -31.51 5.53
N ALA A 587 28.97 -31.78 6.39
CA ALA A 587 28.77 -31.99 7.81
C ALA A 587 28.26 -30.71 8.50
N TRP A 588 28.79 -29.56 8.12
CA TRP A 588 28.34 -28.25 8.59
C TRP A 588 26.90 -27.96 8.15
N MET A 589 26.54 -28.20 6.89
CA MET A 589 25.16 -28.02 6.39
C MET A 589 24.16 -28.89 7.15
N LYS A 590 24.47 -30.17 7.37
CA LYS A 590 23.61 -31.08 8.16
C LYS A 590 23.49 -30.66 9.61
N LYS A 591 24.55 -30.08 10.19
CA LYS A 591 24.57 -29.59 11.58
C LYS A 591 23.85 -28.24 11.74
N ASN A 592 23.91 -27.38 10.72
CA ASN A 592 23.43 -26.00 10.77
C ASN A 592 22.08 -25.79 10.05
N ILE A 593 21.47 -26.84 9.49
CA ILE A 593 20.06 -26.80 9.03
C ILE A 593 19.13 -26.28 10.13
N LEU A 594 19.46 -26.56 11.41
CA LEU A 594 18.72 -26.08 12.58
C LEU A 594 18.90 -24.55 12.78
N ILE A 595 20.05 -23.99 12.40
CA ILE A 595 20.28 -22.54 12.41
C ILE A 595 19.46 -21.87 11.30
N VAL A 596 19.44 -22.43 10.09
CA VAL A 596 18.62 -21.90 8.99
C VAL A 596 17.14 -21.90 9.37
N ALA A 597 16.65 -22.99 9.96
CA ALA A 597 15.29 -23.06 10.50
C ALA A 597 15.04 -22.03 11.61
N ALA A 598 16.01 -21.82 12.52
CA ALA A 598 15.91 -20.81 13.56
C ALA A 598 15.87 -19.37 13.01
N VAL A 599 16.65 -19.07 11.96
CA VAL A 599 16.62 -17.77 11.27
C VAL A 599 15.27 -17.55 10.60
N ALA A 600 14.74 -18.56 9.90
CA ALA A 600 13.42 -18.49 9.26
C ALA A 600 12.30 -18.25 10.29
N LEU A 601 12.33 -18.94 11.44
CA LEU A 601 11.39 -18.70 12.54
C LEU A 601 11.55 -17.29 13.15
N GLY A 602 12.78 -16.79 13.24
CA GLY A 602 13.07 -15.43 13.69
C GLY A 602 12.46 -14.37 12.76
N ILE A 603 12.63 -14.53 11.45
CA ILE A 603 12.03 -13.64 10.44
C ILE A 603 10.50 -13.63 10.60
N ALA A 604 9.87 -14.81 10.61
CA ALA A 604 8.43 -14.95 10.79
C ALA A 604 7.92 -14.29 12.09
N PHE A 605 8.67 -14.39 13.19
CA PHE A 605 8.32 -13.74 14.45
C PHE A 605 8.31 -12.20 14.34
N PHE A 606 9.35 -11.62 13.72
CA PHE A 606 9.43 -10.17 13.51
C PHE A 606 8.39 -9.66 12.51
N GLU A 607 8.03 -10.45 11.51
CA GLU A 607 6.91 -10.13 10.61
C GLU A 607 5.58 -10.08 11.35
N ILE A 608 5.28 -11.08 12.18
CA ILE A 608 4.06 -11.10 13.01
C ILE A 608 4.02 -9.90 13.95
N LEU A 609 5.15 -9.55 14.57
CA LEU A 609 5.25 -8.33 15.38
C LEU A 609 4.99 -7.07 14.56
N GLY A 610 5.54 -6.97 13.35
CA GLY A 610 5.30 -5.87 12.42
C GLY A 610 3.82 -5.72 12.06
N ILE A 611 3.14 -6.84 11.77
CA ILE A 611 1.69 -6.89 11.49
C ILE A 611 0.89 -6.48 12.74
N ALA A 612 1.25 -6.97 13.92
CA ALA A 612 0.59 -6.63 15.17
C ALA A 612 0.71 -5.14 15.48
N PHE A 613 1.90 -4.55 15.36
CA PHE A 613 2.11 -3.13 15.57
C PHE A 613 1.43 -2.27 14.51
N ALA A 614 1.42 -2.68 13.24
CA ALA A 614 0.65 -2.01 12.21
C ALA A 614 -0.85 -2.04 12.52
N CYS A 615 -1.39 -3.16 13.00
CA CYS A 615 -2.78 -3.28 13.46
C CYS A 615 -3.09 -2.39 14.66
N CYS A 616 -2.20 -2.32 15.64
CA CYS A 616 -2.32 -1.41 16.78
C CYS A 616 -2.31 0.06 16.34
N LEU A 617 -1.39 0.41 15.44
CA LEU A 617 -1.28 1.76 14.88
C LEU A 617 -2.52 2.11 14.03
N MET A 618 -3.06 1.16 13.25
CA MET A 618 -4.32 1.32 12.51
C MET A 618 -5.49 1.59 13.45
N LYS A 619 -5.62 0.84 14.55
CA LYS A 619 -6.67 1.10 15.56
C LYS A 619 -6.51 2.47 16.20
N GLY A 620 -5.27 2.89 16.45
CA GLY A 620 -4.93 4.22 16.95
C GLY A 620 -5.33 5.35 15.99
N ILE A 621 -5.03 5.19 14.70
CA ILE A 621 -5.37 6.16 13.64
C ILE A 621 -6.88 6.17 13.35
N ARG A 622 -7.56 5.01 13.45
CA ARG A 622 -8.99 4.85 13.14
C ARG A 622 -9.91 5.59 14.11
N SER A 623 -9.47 5.93 15.31
CA SER A 623 -10.23 6.77 16.26
C SER A 623 -10.53 8.18 15.73
N GLY A 624 -9.95 8.62 14.60
CA GLY A 624 -10.23 9.89 13.93
C GLY A 624 -10.91 9.80 12.55
N TYR A 625 -11.25 8.60 12.04
CA TYR A 625 -11.71 8.40 10.65
C TYR A 625 -12.94 7.47 10.54
N GLU A 626 -13.90 7.53 11.47
CA GLU A 626 -15.20 6.92 11.21
C GLU A 626 -16.05 7.80 10.27
N MET A 627 -15.76 7.75 8.97
CA MET A 627 -16.82 7.83 7.95
C MET A 627 -16.36 7.21 6.63
N CYS A 628 -17.26 6.40 6.05
CA CYS A 628 -17.21 5.73 4.75
C CYS A 628 -16.23 4.57 4.56
N ILE A 629 -16.68 3.34 4.83
CA ILE A 629 -16.63 2.25 3.84
C ILE A 629 -17.89 1.38 4.01
N ARG A 630 -18.85 1.50 3.08
CA ARG A 630 -19.88 0.47 2.84
C ARG A 630 -19.71 -0.05 1.41
N ASP A 631 -19.48 -1.36 1.34
CA ASP A 631 -19.56 -2.31 0.24
C ASP A 631 -19.67 -1.82 -1.22
N ARG A 632 -18.79 -2.35 -2.07
CA ARG A 632 -19.22 -3.16 -3.23
C ARG A 632 -18.09 -4.01 -3.79
N VAL A 633 -18.41 -5.30 -3.94
CA VAL A 633 -17.63 -6.36 -4.56
C VAL A 633 -17.52 -6.10 -6.07
N CYS A 634 -16.30 -6.11 -6.62
CA CYS A 634 -16.06 -6.35 -8.05
C CYS A 634 -14.61 -6.82 -8.32
N GLY A 635 -14.19 -7.90 -7.64
CA GLY A 635 -12.83 -8.46 -7.77
C GLY A 635 -12.70 -9.59 -8.82
N VAL A 636 -13.79 -10.23 -9.21
CA VAL A 636 -13.73 -11.47 -10.02
C VAL A 636 -13.66 -11.19 -11.53
N ALA A 637 -14.16 -10.04 -11.99
CA ALA A 637 -14.12 -9.69 -13.42
C ALA A 637 -12.75 -9.21 -13.91
N LEU A 638 -11.94 -8.60 -13.03
CA LEU A 638 -10.65 -7.99 -13.41
C LEU A 638 -9.48 -8.99 -13.39
N VAL A 639 -9.54 -10.02 -12.54
CA VAL A 639 -8.57 -11.14 -12.59
C VAL A 639 -8.70 -11.90 -13.91
N ALA A 640 -9.93 -12.06 -14.44
CA ALA A 640 -10.16 -12.67 -15.74
C ALA A 640 -9.65 -11.81 -16.92
N ILE A 641 -9.77 -10.48 -16.85
CA ILE A 641 -9.24 -9.55 -17.86
C ILE A 641 -7.70 -9.48 -17.79
N GLY A 642 -7.12 -9.53 -16.60
CA GLY A 642 -5.66 -9.58 -16.40
C GLY A 642 -5.03 -10.85 -16.94
N ILE A 643 -5.64 -12.02 -16.70
CA ILE A 643 -5.21 -13.30 -17.27
C ILE A 643 -5.38 -13.31 -18.80
N TYR A 644 -6.47 -12.73 -19.31
CA TYR A 644 -6.68 -12.60 -20.77
C TYR A 644 -5.67 -11.65 -21.42
N ALA A 645 -5.28 -10.57 -20.75
CA ALA A 645 -4.25 -9.64 -21.21
C ALA A 645 -2.85 -10.24 -21.16
N GLN A 646 -2.54 -11.08 -20.16
CA GLN A 646 -1.27 -11.81 -20.07
C GLN A 646 -1.13 -12.84 -21.22
N VAL A 647 -2.23 -13.51 -21.58
CA VAL A 647 -2.29 -14.43 -22.74
C VAL A 647 -2.29 -13.68 -24.08
N ALA A 648 -2.77 -12.43 -24.12
CA ALA A 648 -2.74 -11.59 -25.31
C ALA A 648 -1.37 -10.91 -25.54
N LEU A 649 -0.59 -10.65 -24.49
CA LEU A 649 0.75 -10.03 -24.59
C LEU A 649 1.85 -11.04 -24.95
N ASP A 650 1.67 -12.33 -24.59
CA ASP A 650 2.55 -13.44 -25.00
C ASP A 650 2.63 -13.60 -26.54
N LYS A 651 1.67 -13.02 -27.28
CA LYS A 651 1.66 -13.02 -28.76
C LYS A 651 2.26 -11.76 -29.39
N ALA A 652 2.59 -10.73 -28.61
CA ALA A 652 2.99 -9.42 -29.14
C ALA A 652 4.45 -9.03 -28.84
N LEU A 653 5.16 -9.76 -27.98
CA LEU A 653 6.50 -9.36 -27.52
C LEU A 653 7.61 -10.37 -27.87
N VAL A 654 7.69 -10.76 -29.15
CA VAL A 654 8.83 -11.51 -29.73
C VAL A 654 9.62 -10.61 -30.69
N VAL A 655 9.88 -9.36 -30.30
CA VAL A 655 10.77 -8.46 -31.05
C VAL A 655 11.64 -7.70 -30.06
N SER A 656 12.76 -8.32 -29.68
CA SER A 656 14.03 -7.69 -29.31
C SER A 656 15.00 -8.76 -28.80
N THR A 657 15.40 -9.68 -29.68
CA THR A 657 16.57 -10.55 -29.45
C THR A 657 17.81 -9.85 -30.01
N ALA A 658 18.52 -9.15 -29.12
CA ALA A 658 19.93 -8.85 -29.32
C ALA A 658 20.64 -8.82 -27.96
N SER A 659 21.73 -9.57 -27.91
CA SER A 659 22.66 -9.81 -26.80
C SER A 659 22.83 -8.66 -25.78
N ALA A 660 22.47 -8.94 -24.53
CA ALA A 660 23.22 -8.64 -23.30
C ALA A 660 22.31 -8.98 -22.11
N ALA A 661 22.89 -9.48 -21.01
CA ALA A 661 22.21 -9.97 -19.81
C ALA A 661 21.31 -8.95 -19.05
N GLY A 662 21.00 -7.78 -19.62
CA GLY A 662 20.19 -6.72 -19.00
C GLY A 662 18.71 -6.69 -19.41
N THR A 663 18.31 -7.35 -20.51
CA THR A 663 16.95 -7.21 -21.08
C THR A 663 15.85 -7.85 -20.24
N PRO A 664 16.02 -9.06 -19.64
CA PRO A 664 15.01 -9.63 -18.75
C PRO A 664 14.84 -8.81 -17.46
N VAL A 665 15.92 -8.24 -16.95
CA VAL A 665 15.93 -7.42 -15.72
C VAL A 665 15.21 -6.10 -15.95
N ALA A 666 15.43 -5.44 -17.09
CA ALA A 666 14.71 -4.22 -17.46
C ALA A 666 13.20 -4.44 -17.57
N ILE A 667 12.77 -5.55 -18.18
CA ILE A 667 11.35 -5.92 -18.31
C ILE A 667 10.74 -6.25 -16.94
N LEU A 668 11.47 -6.93 -16.07
CA LEU A 668 11.01 -7.29 -14.73
C LEU A 668 10.88 -6.05 -13.82
N VAL A 669 11.86 -5.15 -13.85
CA VAL A 669 11.82 -3.87 -13.14
C VAL A 669 10.68 -2.99 -13.67
N LEU A 670 10.51 -2.91 -14.99
CA LEU A 670 9.41 -2.17 -15.61
C LEU A 670 8.04 -2.78 -15.24
N GLY A 671 7.93 -4.11 -15.22
CA GLY A 671 6.72 -4.83 -14.81
C GLY A 671 6.34 -4.57 -13.35
N ILE A 672 7.32 -4.53 -12.44
CA ILE A 672 7.11 -4.19 -11.03
C ILE A 672 6.65 -2.73 -10.89
N ILE A 673 7.27 -1.80 -11.61
CA ILE A 673 6.88 -0.38 -11.60
C ILE A 673 5.44 -0.20 -12.09
N ILE A 674 5.09 -0.84 -13.22
CA ILE A 674 3.74 -0.78 -13.80
C ILE A 674 2.72 -1.43 -12.87
N PHE A 675 3.05 -2.55 -12.22
CA PHE A 675 2.18 -3.18 -11.22
C PHE A 675 1.85 -2.22 -10.07
N PHE A 676 2.85 -1.54 -9.52
CA PHE A 676 2.63 -0.58 -8.43
C PHE A 676 1.86 0.65 -8.87
N ILE A 677 2.12 1.21 -10.05
CA ILE A 677 1.35 2.35 -10.58
C ILE A 677 -0.12 1.94 -10.81
N SER A 678 -0.33 0.75 -11.34
CA SER A 678 -1.67 0.18 -11.55
C SER A 678 -2.38 -0.08 -10.22
N PHE A 679 -1.66 -0.53 -9.19
CA PHE A 679 -2.16 -0.69 -7.84
C PHE A 679 -2.54 0.65 -7.20
N PHE A 680 -1.69 1.68 -7.30
CA PHE A 680 -1.99 3.02 -6.76
C PHE A 680 -3.17 3.69 -7.48
N GLY A 681 -3.24 3.57 -8.80
CA GLY A 681 -4.37 4.07 -9.60
C GLY A 681 -5.67 3.34 -9.27
N CYS A 682 -5.65 2.01 -9.21
CA CYS A 682 -6.83 1.19 -8.93
C CYS A 682 -7.32 1.35 -7.49
N CYS A 683 -6.43 1.26 -6.49
CA CYS A 683 -6.79 1.48 -5.09
C CYS A 683 -7.14 2.94 -4.78
N GLY A 684 -6.51 3.91 -5.45
CA GLY A 684 -6.83 5.32 -5.32
C GLY A 684 -8.22 5.66 -5.84
N ALA A 685 -8.57 5.15 -7.03
CA ALA A 685 -9.89 5.31 -7.62
C ALA A 685 -10.97 4.54 -6.85
N TRP A 686 -10.68 3.33 -6.37
CA TRP A 686 -11.63 2.51 -5.62
C TRP A 686 -11.94 3.04 -4.21
N LYS A 687 -10.96 3.67 -3.55
CA LYS A 687 -11.13 4.21 -2.19
C LYS A 687 -11.42 5.71 -2.13
N GLU A 688 -11.64 6.36 -3.28
CA GLU A 688 -11.75 7.82 -3.42
C GLU A 688 -10.65 8.58 -2.62
N SER A 689 -9.46 7.98 -2.55
CA SER A 689 -8.39 8.45 -1.66
C SER A 689 -7.57 9.50 -2.37
N TYR A 690 -7.75 10.76 -1.99
CA TYR A 690 -6.99 11.89 -2.54
C TYR A 690 -5.48 11.66 -2.48
N CYS A 691 -4.96 11.07 -1.39
CA CYS A 691 -3.54 10.79 -1.26
C CYS A 691 -3.04 9.75 -2.27
N MET A 692 -3.77 8.65 -2.49
CA MET A 692 -3.37 7.58 -3.42
C MET A 692 -3.50 8.03 -4.88
N VAL A 693 -4.54 8.80 -5.20
CA VAL A 693 -4.73 9.40 -6.52
C VAL A 693 -3.66 10.45 -6.81
N THR A 694 -3.27 11.25 -5.80
CA THR A 694 -2.15 12.19 -5.93
C THR A 694 -0.83 11.45 -6.15
N THR A 695 -0.56 10.36 -5.42
CA THR A 695 0.64 9.53 -5.64
C THR A 695 0.66 8.93 -7.05
N PHE A 696 -0.47 8.43 -7.54
CA PHE A 696 -0.62 7.96 -8.92
C PHE A 696 -0.32 9.06 -9.95
N ALA A 697 -0.88 10.26 -9.77
CA ALA A 697 -0.66 11.39 -10.65
C ALA A 697 0.81 11.86 -10.66
N VAL A 698 1.48 11.85 -9.50
CA VAL A 698 2.90 12.17 -9.37
C VAL A 698 3.77 11.12 -10.08
N LEU A 699 3.47 9.83 -9.91
CA LEU A 699 4.20 8.75 -10.59
C LEU A 699 4.07 8.85 -12.12
N LEU A 700 2.88 9.14 -12.64
CA LEU A 700 2.68 9.39 -14.07
C LEU A 700 3.44 10.62 -14.56
N SER A 701 3.47 11.69 -13.77
CA SER A 701 4.22 12.90 -14.11
C SER A 701 5.73 12.65 -14.18
N ILE A 702 6.26 11.83 -13.26
CA ILE A 702 7.68 11.42 -13.28
C ILE A 702 7.97 10.56 -14.52
N ILE A 703 7.11 9.61 -14.86
CA ILE A 703 7.28 8.79 -16.07
C ILE A 703 7.29 9.66 -17.31
N PHE A 704 6.35 10.59 -17.43
CA PHE A 704 6.29 11.52 -18.55
C PHE A 704 7.58 12.35 -18.68
N LEU A 705 8.13 12.83 -17.56
CA LEU A 705 9.42 13.56 -17.57
C LEU A 705 10.59 12.67 -18.00
N VAL A 706 10.61 11.41 -17.58
CA VAL A 706 11.62 10.42 -18.00
C VAL A 706 11.49 10.11 -19.49
N GLU A 707 10.27 9.94 -20.01
CA GLU A 707 10.02 9.72 -21.45
C GLU A 707 10.45 10.91 -22.30
N VAL A 708 10.15 12.13 -21.85
CA VAL A 708 10.60 13.36 -22.53
C VAL A 708 12.13 13.47 -22.49
N ALA A 709 12.77 13.19 -21.35
CA ALA A 709 14.22 13.20 -21.24
C ALA A 709 14.87 12.13 -22.14
N ALA A 710 14.29 10.92 -22.19
CA ALA A 710 14.74 9.84 -23.07
C ALA A 710 14.54 10.19 -24.56
N ALA A 711 13.45 10.86 -24.92
CA ALA A 711 13.21 11.33 -26.28
C ALA A 711 14.19 12.43 -26.70
N ILE A 712 14.49 13.38 -25.80
CA ILE A 712 15.51 14.41 -26.02
C ILE A 712 16.89 13.77 -26.15
N ALA A 713 17.24 12.84 -25.27
CA ALA A 713 18.50 12.10 -25.34
C ALA A 713 18.60 11.29 -26.65
N GLY A 714 17.54 10.56 -27.03
CA GLY A 714 17.47 9.82 -28.28
C GLY A 714 17.61 10.72 -29.51
N TYR A 715 17.02 11.93 -29.48
CA TYR A 715 17.17 12.91 -30.56
C TYR A 715 18.59 13.49 -30.64
N VAL A 716 19.19 13.83 -29.49
CA VAL A 716 20.54 14.40 -29.39
C VAL A 716 21.61 13.38 -29.77
N PHE A 717 21.43 12.12 -29.40
CA PHE A 717 22.39 11.04 -29.66
C PHE A 717 22.01 10.16 -30.86
N LYS A 718 21.04 10.56 -31.68
CA LYS A 718 20.55 9.76 -32.81
C LYS A 718 21.66 9.27 -33.75
N ASP A 719 22.65 10.13 -34.02
CA ASP A 719 23.75 9.83 -34.94
C ASP A 719 24.77 8.88 -34.29
N LYS A 720 24.93 8.97 -32.97
CA LYS A 720 25.77 8.06 -32.18
C LYS A 720 25.13 6.68 -32.06
N VAL A 721 23.82 6.62 -31.80
CA VAL A 721 23.05 5.37 -31.74
C VAL A 721 23.06 4.67 -33.10
N ARG A 722 22.88 5.42 -34.19
CA ARG A 722 23.01 4.88 -35.56
C ARG A 722 24.38 4.24 -35.78
N SER A 723 25.47 4.92 -35.40
CA SER A 723 26.82 4.37 -35.59
C SER A 723 27.06 3.07 -34.80
N VAL A 724 26.51 2.96 -33.58
CA VAL A 724 26.65 1.76 -32.74
C VAL A 724 25.79 0.61 -33.28
N LEU A 725 24.59 0.90 -33.77
CA LEU A 725 23.72 -0.09 -34.41
C LEU A 725 24.32 -0.62 -35.71
N GLU A 726 24.89 0.27 -36.54
CA GLU A 726 25.60 -0.12 -37.76
C GLU A 726 26.81 -1.01 -37.42
N GLU A 727 27.64 -0.62 -36.45
CA GLU A 727 28.82 -1.39 -36.02
C GLU A 727 28.42 -2.78 -35.46
N GLY A 728 27.38 -2.85 -34.63
CA GLY A 728 26.87 -4.12 -34.09
C GLY A 728 26.26 -5.02 -35.15
N LEU A 729 25.53 -4.46 -36.12
CA LEU A 729 24.98 -5.22 -37.24
C LEU A 729 26.08 -5.73 -38.19
N TRP A 730 27.13 -4.93 -38.40
CA TRP A 730 28.32 -5.35 -39.13
C TRP A 730 29.04 -6.53 -38.45
N ASP A 731 29.20 -6.50 -37.12
CA ASP A 731 29.83 -7.58 -36.38
C ASP A 731 29.00 -8.89 -36.44
N ALA A 732 27.67 -8.75 -36.37
CA ALA A 732 26.74 -9.87 -36.56
C ALA A 732 26.79 -10.44 -37.99
N MET A 733 26.84 -9.57 -39.00
CA MET A 733 26.99 -9.98 -40.41
C MET A 733 28.32 -10.70 -40.68
N ASN A 734 29.43 -10.25 -40.07
CA ASN A 734 30.73 -10.91 -40.19
C ASN A 734 30.73 -12.33 -39.62
N LYS A 735 29.96 -12.58 -38.55
CA LYS A 735 29.80 -13.91 -37.92
C LYS A 735 28.64 -14.74 -38.49
N TYR A 736 27.94 -14.23 -39.50
CA TYR A 736 26.76 -14.86 -40.12
C TYR A 736 27.05 -16.22 -40.77
N GLY A 737 26.48 -17.30 -40.27
CA GLY A 737 26.75 -18.68 -40.70
C GLY A 737 27.83 -19.39 -39.89
N GLU A 738 28.52 -18.66 -39.00
CA GLU A 738 29.40 -19.22 -37.96
C GLU A 738 28.65 -19.31 -36.63
N ASP A 739 27.89 -18.27 -36.27
CA ASP A 739 27.03 -18.24 -35.09
C ASP A 739 25.54 -18.32 -35.50
N LYS A 740 24.86 -19.41 -35.13
CA LYS A 740 23.46 -19.65 -35.49
C LYS A 740 22.51 -18.60 -34.91
N ALA A 741 22.76 -18.11 -33.70
CA ALA A 741 21.90 -17.11 -33.05
C ALA A 741 22.02 -15.75 -33.76
N LEU A 742 23.24 -15.34 -34.13
CA LEU A 742 23.45 -14.14 -34.95
C LEU A 742 22.93 -14.32 -36.39
N THR A 743 23.01 -15.55 -36.94
CA THR A 743 22.45 -15.87 -38.26
C THR A 743 20.93 -15.78 -38.27
N GLU A 744 20.27 -16.38 -37.28
CA GLU A 744 18.81 -16.31 -37.11
C GLU A 744 18.35 -14.88 -36.83
N ALA A 745 19.05 -14.14 -35.96
CA ALA A 745 18.75 -12.75 -35.68
C ALA A 745 18.88 -11.85 -36.93
N VAL A 746 19.95 -12.01 -37.72
CA VAL A 746 20.12 -11.26 -38.98
C VAL A 746 19.10 -11.71 -40.04
N ASP A 747 18.71 -12.99 -40.06
CA ASP A 747 17.69 -13.51 -40.97
C ASP A 747 16.27 -13.03 -40.66
N GLU A 748 15.91 -12.98 -39.37
CA GLU A 748 14.66 -12.41 -38.89
C GLU A 748 14.65 -10.91 -39.15
N LEU A 749 15.72 -10.19 -38.80
CA LEU A 749 15.82 -8.76 -39.03
C LEU A 749 15.62 -8.40 -40.51
N GLN A 750 16.30 -9.12 -41.42
CA GLN A 750 16.18 -8.87 -42.86
C GLN A 750 14.79 -9.23 -43.42
N ARG A 751 14.14 -10.26 -42.86
CA ARG A 751 12.79 -10.70 -43.28
C ARG A 751 11.70 -9.77 -42.76
N ASP A 752 11.74 -9.44 -41.48
CA ASP A 752 10.72 -8.66 -40.79
C ASP A 752 10.73 -7.20 -41.22
N PHE A 753 11.92 -6.64 -41.42
CA PHE A 753 12.08 -5.26 -41.88
C PHE A 753 12.21 -5.15 -43.40
N SER A 754 12.14 -6.28 -44.14
CA SER A 754 12.28 -6.31 -45.60
C SER A 754 13.50 -5.50 -46.06
N CYS A 755 14.64 -5.75 -45.42
CA CYS A 755 15.92 -5.09 -45.64
C CYS A 755 17.00 -6.12 -46.02
N CYS A 756 18.14 -5.66 -46.55
CA CYS A 756 19.27 -6.53 -46.82
C CYS A 756 20.59 -5.81 -46.57
N GLY A 757 21.43 -6.37 -45.68
CA GLY A 757 22.67 -5.74 -45.23
C GLY A 757 22.44 -4.56 -44.29
N ALA A 758 23.53 -4.01 -43.74
CA ALA A 758 23.47 -2.89 -42.78
C ALA A 758 22.98 -1.58 -43.42
N ASN A 759 23.41 -1.33 -44.65
CA ASN A 759 23.07 -0.18 -45.49
C ASN A 759 22.43 -0.62 -46.81
N ASN A 760 22.94 -1.67 -47.45
CA ASN A 760 22.36 -2.25 -48.66
C ASN A 760 22.86 -3.70 -48.91
N TYR A 761 22.25 -4.40 -49.86
CA TYR A 761 22.60 -5.79 -50.19
C TYR A 761 24.06 -5.98 -50.63
N THR A 762 24.70 -4.90 -51.10
CA THR A 762 26.13 -4.89 -51.46
C THR A 762 27.04 -5.06 -50.25
N ASP A 763 26.58 -4.81 -49.03
CA ASP A 763 27.39 -4.95 -47.83
C ASP A 763 27.84 -6.40 -47.61
N TRP A 764 27.01 -7.36 -48.02
CA TRP A 764 27.39 -8.78 -48.03
C TRP A 764 28.60 -9.07 -48.92
N SER A 765 28.88 -8.26 -49.95
CA SER A 765 30.06 -8.42 -50.81
C SER A 765 31.38 -8.05 -50.13
N SER A 766 31.34 -7.36 -48.99
CA SER A 766 32.53 -7.08 -48.18
C SER A 766 32.98 -8.29 -47.36
N ILE A 767 32.10 -9.28 -47.17
CA ILE A 767 32.38 -10.51 -46.43
C ILE A 767 32.85 -11.57 -47.44
N GLU A 768 34.05 -12.10 -47.22
CA GLU A 768 34.77 -12.90 -48.22
C GLU A 768 33.97 -14.10 -48.77
N ARG A 769 33.25 -14.82 -47.90
CA ARG A 769 32.43 -15.99 -48.29
C ARG A 769 31.30 -15.65 -49.27
N PHE A 770 30.71 -14.47 -49.14
CA PHE A 770 29.60 -14.02 -49.97
C PHE A 770 30.09 -13.34 -51.24
N ARG A 771 31.27 -12.69 -51.16
CA ARG A 771 32.00 -12.09 -52.28
C ARG A 771 32.42 -13.11 -53.35
N VAL A 772 33.06 -14.20 -52.93
CA VAL A 772 33.62 -15.22 -53.85
C VAL A 772 32.51 -15.90 -54.66
N ASN A 773 31.35 -16.12 -54.04
CA ASN A 773 30.22 -16.80 -54.67
C ASN A 773 29.22 -15.83 -55.33
N ASN A 774 29.41 -14.51 -55.19
CA ASN A 774 28.46 -13.47 -55.58
C ASN A 774 27.03 -13.79 -55.09
N THR A 775 26.89 -13.95 -53.79
CA THR A 775 25.67 -14.43 -53.12
C THR A 775 25.27 -13.53 -51.95
N VAL A 776 23.99 -13.58 -51.57
CA VAL A 776 23.45 -12.98 -50.35
C VAL A 776 22.65 -14.02 -49.56
N PRO A 777 22.41 -13.82 -48.26
CA PRO A 777 21.46 -14.62 -47.49
C PRO A 777 20.08 -14.76 -48.15
N ARG A 778 19.43 -15.90 -47.94
CA ARG A 778 18.05 -16.10 -48.44
C ARG A 778 17.04 -15.20 -47.75
N SER A 779 17.32 -14.74 -46.54
CA SER A 779 16.51 -13.74 -45.83
C SER A 779 16.46 -12.38 -46.54
N CYS A 780 17.46 -12.05 -47.38
CA CYS A 780 17.46 -10.86 -48.24
C CYS A 780 16.51 -10.94 -49.43
N CYS A 781 15.94 -12.11 -49.71
CA CYS A 781 15.18 -12.36 -50.92
C CYS A 781 13.71 -11.97 -50.80
N ARG A 782 13.19 -11.36 -51.86
CA ARG A 782 11.75 -11.16 -52.02
C ARG A 782 11.07 -12.49 -52.34
N VAL A 783 9.89 -12.72 -51.75
CA VAL A 783 9.12 -13.98 -51.77
C VAL A 783 8.83 -14.55 -53.18
N ASN A 784 9.02 -13.76 -54.24
CA ASN A 784 8.66 -14.10 -55.62
C ASN A 784 9.84 -14.56 -56.51
N SER A 785 11.00 -14.94 -55.94
CA SER A 785 12.18 -15.30 -56.73
C SER A 785 12.86 -16.58 -56.21
N THR A 786 12.91 -17.62 -57.04
CA THR A 786 13.42 -18.96 -56.66
C THR A 786 14.96 -19.07 -56.61
N SER A 787 15.69 -18.04 -57.07
CA SER A 787 17.17 -18.03 -57.13
C SER A 787 17.80 -16.63 -56.92
N CYS A 788 17.17 -15.77 -56.12
CA CYS A 788 17.65 -14.41 -55.80
C CYS A 788 19.00 -14.36 -55.05
N ASN A 789 19.35 -15.44 -54.35
CA ASN A 789 20.54 -15.52 -53.51
C ASN A 789 21.84 -15.69 -54.31
N VAL A 790 21.76 -15.96 -55.62
CA VAL A 790 22.91 -16.12 -56.53
C VAL A 790 22.82 -15.04 -57.61
N ARG A 791 23.85 -14.20 -57.75
CA ARG A 791 23.85 -12.98 -58.59
C ARG A 791 22.69 -12.03 -58.23
N PRO A 792 22.68 -11.48 -56.99
CA PRO A 792 21.61 -10.59 -56.53
C PRO A 792 21.51 -9.32 -57.39
N SER A 793 20.27 -8.88 -57.64
CA SER A 793 19.97 -7.63 -58.35
C SER A 793 18.98 -6.79 -57.55
N PRO A 794 18.95 -5.46 -57.70
CA PRO A 794 18.00 -4.60 -56.98
C PRO A 794 16.51 -4.97 -57.19
N ALA A 795 16.20 -5.68 -58.28
CA ALA A 795 14.84 -6.15 -58.56
C ALA A 795 14.44 -7.41 -57.75
N THR A 796 15.41 -8.22 -57.30
CA THR A 796 15.19 -9.56 -56.74
C THR A 796 15.48 -9.66 -55.23
N VAL A 797 16.24 -8.72 -54.68
CA VAL A 797 16.51 -8.61 -53.22
C VAL A 797 15.80 -7.40 -52.62
N TYR A 798 15.64 -7.38 -51.31
CA TYR A 798 15.19 -6.19 -50.60
C TYR A 798 16.23 -5.06 -50.78
N GLU A 799 15.75 -3.89 -51.22
CA GLU A 799 16.54 -2.66 -51.31
C GLU A 799 16.01 -1.73 -50.21
N ASN A 800 16.90 -1.19 -49.37
CA ASN A 800 16.48 -0.44 -48.19
C ASN A 800 15.64 0.80 -48.57
N VAL A 801 14.58 1.04 -47.79
CA VAL A 801 13.60 2.11 -48.00
C VAL A 801 14.28 3.47 -48.11
N ARG A 802 14.31 4.07 -49.31
CA ARG A 802 14.47 5.53 -49.45
C ARG A 802 13.21 6.20 -48.92
N HIS A 803 13.39 7.24 -48.10
CA HIS A 803 12.33 8.12 -47.58
C HIS A 803 11.17 8.32 -48.58
N PRO A 804 9.90 8.37 -48.13
CA PRO A 804 8.80 8.78 -49.01
C PRO A 804 9.08 10.21 -49.49
N GLN A 805 9.31 10.39 -50.79
CA GLN A 805 9.20 11.71 -51.40
C GLN A 805 7.72 12.05 -51.62
N PRO A 806 7.33 13.33 -51.45
CA PRO A 806 5.95 13.76 -51.70
C PRO A 806 5.59 13.58 -53.19
N PRO A 807 4.32 13.36 -53.52
CA PRO A 807 3.91 13.03 -54.88
C PRO A 807 4.19 14.18 -55.85
N VAL A 808 5.00 13.89 -56.87
CA VAL A 808 5.22 14.76 -58.02
C VAL A 808 4.07 14.56 -59.01
N THR A 809 3.30 15.61 -59.25
CA THR A 809 2.29 15.70 -60.31
C THR A 809 2.91 15.56 -61.70
N PRO A 810 2.30 14.83 -62.66
CA PRO A 810 2.83 14.71 -64.01
C PRO A 810 2.57 16.00 -64.85
N PRO A 811 3.50 16.38 -65.76
CA PRO A 811 3.35 17.54 -66.63
C PRO A 811 2.46 17.23 -67.85
N GLY A 812 1.68 18.23 -68.26
CA GLY A 812 0.57 18.10 -69.19
C GLY A 812 0.89 18.06 -70.68
N SER A 813 -0.17 17.81 -71.46
CA SER A 813 -0.26 18.09 -72.89
C SER A 813 -1.01 19.42 -73.14
N GLN A 814 -0.55 20.16 -74.15
CA GLN A 814 -0.83 21.56 -74.44
C GLN A 814 -2.07 21.84 -75.31
N GLN A 815 -2.76 22.96 -74.98
CA GLN A 815 -3.38 24.02 -75.84
C GLN A 815 -4.55 23.68 -76.82
N PRO A 816 -5.40 24.66 -77.27
CA PRO A 816 -5.25 26.13 -77.27
C PRO A 816 -6.53 26.94 -76.81
N PRO A 817 -6.50 28.31 -76.82
CA PRO A 817 -7.30 29.18 -75.94
C PRO A 817 -8.56 29.77 -76.59
N LEU A 818 -9.47 30.31 -75.77
CA LEU A 818 -10.40 31.40 -76.15
C LEU A 818 -10.93 32.13 -74.89
N SER A 819 -10.80 33.45 -74.91
CA SER A 819 -11.27 34.44 -73.93
C SER A 819 -12.73 34.89 -74.23
N PRO A 820 -13.29 35.95 -73.60
CA PRO A 820 -13.96 35.99 -72.30
C PRO A 820 -15.44 36.48 -72.39
N SER A 821 -16.32 36.19 -71.42
CA SER A 821 -17.59 36.94 -71.24
C SER A 821 -18.30 36.76 -69.88
N VAL A 822 -18.34 37.87 -69.13
CA VAL A 822 -19.42 38.55 -68.35
C VAL A 822 -20.76 37.81 -68.06
N PRO A 823 -21.40 38.03 -66.87
CA PRO A 823 -22.54 37.25 -66.32
C PRO A 823 -23.93 37.76 -66.77
N PRO A 824 -25.06 37.07 -66.42
CA PRO A 824 -25.98 37.67 -65.43
C PRO A 824 -26.93 36.73 -64.62
N ARG A 825 -27.41 37.29 -63.49
CA ARG A 825 -28.77 37.28 -62.86
C ARG A 825 -29.69 36.03 -62.81
N ALA A 826 -30.00 35.65 -61.57
CA ALA A 826 -31.31 35.68 -60.86
C ALA A 826 -32.56 34.91 -61.34
N ALA A 827 -33.22 34.27 -60.32
CA ALA A 827 -34.65 33.97 -60.08
C ALA A 827 -34.88 32.46 -59.83
N SER A 828 -35.77 31.94 -58.97
CA SER A 828 -36.63 32.40 -57.86
C SER A 828 -37.46 31.18 -57.36
N ARG A 829 -37.85 31.16 -56.07
CA ARG A 829 -39.02 30.47 -55.45
C ARG A 829 -39.06 28.92 -55.37
N ALA A 830 -39.12 28.33 -54.16
CA ALA A 830 -40.31 28.01 -53.32
C ALA A 830 -41.07 26.76 -53.85
N SER A 831 -41.57 25.77 -53.10
CA SER A 831 -41.94 25.55 -51.69
C SER A 831 -42.35 24.06 -51.53
N LYS A 832 -42.33 23.44 -50.35
CA LYS A 832 -43.51 23.06 -49.50
C LYS A 832 -43.53 21.52 -49.19
N PRO A 833 -44.34 20.99 -48.25
CA PRO A 833 -44.04 20.92 -46.81
C PRO A 833 -44.31 19.53 -46.16
N GLY A 834 -44.12 19.42 -44.84
CA GLY A 834 -44.61 18.33 -43.98
C GLY A 834 -43.88 18.30 -42.65
#